data_AF-A0A8X7NNH9-F1
#
_entry.id   AF-A0A8X7NNH9-F1
#
_cell.length_a   1.000
_cell.length_b   1.000
_cell.length_c   1.000
_cell.angle_alpha   90.00
_cell.angle_beta   90.00
_cell.angle_gamma   90.00
#
_symmetry.space_group_name_H-M   'P 1'
#
loop_
_entity.id
_entity.type
_entity.pdbx_description
1 polymer ?
#
loop_
_entity_poly.entity_id
_entity_poly.type
_entity_poly.pdbx_seq_one_letter_code
_entity_poly.pdbx_strand_id
1 'polypeptide(L)'
;MPKQYRISLDLYPNDILHKIVSIAGVNNLLQVLPCPSFLKSNQNFKAAINTVIAESGYTYHNNTTGLGFLMEEEDILDESDFNSSREFEIFDDYCKAECVRAVCNIHYELRNVEDFIGFERFFSILHSTNSLDLKVHLNLRTCGLRFVDLNGIVSAIKLLEDRITGFVIANPDNINIIGDFDWNFFQNAEVLQICGISVCGSISKCCYLRELIYVSPREPGCPLDVGNLPLTLKRFTCDVDSLSLYSTLPDAGEYPCLEELSFIGFPSALPAIVKDILWKMTCPATESIKYMDDGSGNLDDLVMLIDEVAREVGFTLKSLTLGGKINDQLRTCPTEVLDLRKSDNELISWLKLSPTMERLILVQQESLKVGELVNIVPSGLEYLELSGDEDDFDDLNTDLSKLKKLKYLALHSCNINFNDIDNFQFPQSLQVLDLSGVDWTGEKGDFSKLFNLKSLILSNSDIESLAGLTFPDSLQYLDISRNNIKYLHNASFPKSLRHLNLFGNAIKSGKHVEEILGSLHLETLHLGNKMEFSNFNLPLKLLSLNRCKLSGVCRFDNLDSLQMELCEISEGTKLIFTHLRRLSIVHCLTDNIEVEFSPNLETVELSYNDLVKIPSALSQLEKLRVLKLNHNQIKDAAMTFCTNSLEVLNLSSNRIEEVNLVFPKGATNLKQLDLCGNQLKEVSIGSIGHNSESLLNNLYELSLSDNLLEANQIAVLASELPGSVRTLWGDKRTSSGPGNWLYGDIFS
;
A
#
# COMPACT_ATOMS: atom_id res chain seq x y z
N MET A 1 -36.93 32.11 -29.29
CA MET A 1 -36.35 31.84 -27.95
C MET A 1 -37.13 30.69 -27.34
N PRO A 2 -36.59 29.48 -27.24
CA PRO A 2 -37.29 28.40 -26.54
C PRO A 2 -37.36 28.76 -25.05
N LYS A 3 -38.54 28.60 -24.45
CA LYS A 3 -38.73 28.74 -22.99
C LYS A 3 -37.85 27.70 -22.29
N GLN A 4 -36.77 28.15 -21.64
CA GLN A 4 -36.05 27.30 -20.69
C GLN A 4 -37.01 26.97 -19.55
N TYR A 5 -37.55 25.75 -19.54
CA TYR A 5 -38.17 25.19 -18.35
C TYR A 5 -37.07 25.05 -17.30
N ARG A 6 -36.99 26.00 -16.36
CA ARG A 6 -36.19 25.81 -15.14
C ARG A 6 -36.89 24.72 -14.33
N ILE A 7 -36.33 23.52 -14.34
CA ILE A 7 -36.72 22.47 -13.39
C ILE A 7 -36.36 23.01 -12.01
N SER A 8 -37.37 23.29 -11.19
CA SER A 8 -37.17 23.60 -9.77
C SER A 8 -37.10 22.26 -9.06
N LEU A 9 -35.90 21.87 -8.63
CA LEU A 9 -35.67 20.61 -7.93
C LEU A 9 -36.39 20.57 -6.58
N ASP A 10 -36.67 21.74 -6.00
CA ASP A 10 -37.43 21.87 -4.76
C ASP A 10 -38.90 21.42 -4.85
N LEU A 11 -39.42 21.15 -6.05
CA LEU A 11 -40.76 20.58 -6.24
C LEU A 11 -40.80 19.07 -5.92
N TYR A 12 -39.65 18.42 -5.82
CA TYR A 12 -39.58 17.01 -5.43
C TYR A 12 -39.60 16.86 -3.90
N PRO A 13 -40.25 15.80 -3.38
CA PRO A 13 -40.15 15.41 -1.98
C PRO A 13 -38.71 15.20 -1.50
N ASN A 14 -38.42 15.51 -0.23
CA ASN A 14 -37.08 15.44 0.34
C ASN A 14 -36.47 14.03 0.31
N ASP A 15 -37.29 12.99 0.48
CA ASP A 15 -36.88 11.58 0.39
C ASP A 15 -36.44 11.20 -1.03
N ILE A 16 -37.10 11.74 -2.05
CA ILE A 16 -36.69 11.54 -3.46
C ILE A 16 -35.38 12.28 -3.74
N LEU A 17 -35.24 13.52 -3.26
CA LEU A 17 -34.02 14.30 -3.43
C LEU A 17 -32.82 13.66 -2.73
N HIS A 18 -32.99 13.18 -1.48
CA HIS A 18 -31.96 12.43 -0.76
C HIS A 18 -31.52 11.19 -1.54
N LYS A 19 -32.47 10.41 -2.06
CA LYS A 19 -32.17 9.23 -2.87
C LYS A 19 -31.47 9.55 -4.20
N ILE A 20 -31.81 10.66 -4.84
CA ILE A 20 -31.12 11.12 -6.05
C ILE A 20 -29.66 11.50 -5.72
N VAL A 21 -29.47 12.27 -4.66
CA VAL A 21 -28.14 12.75 -4.22
C VAL A 21 -27.26 11.57 -3.80
N SER A 22 -27.80 10.60 -3.05
CA SER A 22 -27.03 9.44 -2.60
C SER A 22 -26.57 8.52 -3.74
N ILE A 23 -27.35 8.45 -4.83
CA ILE A 23 -26.96 7.69 -6.04
C ILE A 23 -25.97 8.48 -6.92
N ALA A 24 -26.01 9.82 -6.87
CA ALA A 24 -25.17 10.65 -7.72
C ALA A 24 -23.67 10.51 -7.40
N GLY A 25 -23.30 10.24 -6.13
CA GLY A 25 -21.90 10.16 -5.70
C GLY A 25 -21.18 11.52 -5.70
N VAL A 26 -20.06 11.63 -5.00
CA VAL A 26 -19.40 12.94 -4.76
C VAL A 26 -18.93 13.60 -6.06
N ASN A 27 -18.45 12.81 -7.03
CA ASN A 27 -17.99 13.30 -8.34
C ASN A 27 -19.04 14.12 -9.09
N ASN A 28 -20.32 13.75 -8.99
CA ASN A 28 -21.40 14.54 -9.58
C ASN A 28 -21.78 15.74 -8.71
N LEU A 29 -21.68 15.62 -7.39
CA LEU A 29 -21.93 16.73 -6.47
C LEU A 29 -20.93 17.86 -6.67
N LEU A 30 -19.65 17.54 -6.88
CA LEU A 30 -18.56 18.48 -7.10
C LEU A 30 -18.78 19.41 -8.31
N GLN A 31 -19.61 19.02 -9.29
CA GLN A 31 -19.99 19.89 -10.40
C GLN A 31 -21.01 20.97 -9.99
N VAL A 32 -21.73 20.75 -8.89
CA VAL A 32 -22.82 21.61 -8.40
C VAL A 32 -22.39 22.46 -7.21
N LEU A 33 -21.53 21.95 -6.31
CA LEU A 33 -21.07 22.67 -5.12
C LEU A 33 -20.49 24.08 -5.43
N PRO A 34 -19.75 24.31 -6.54
CA PRO A 34 -19.24 25.63 -6.92
C PRO A 34 -20.32 26.64 -7.36
N CYS A 35 -21.61 26.26 -7.41
CA CYS A 35 -22.71 27.09 -7.92
C CYS A 35 -23.64 27.60 -6.78
N PRO A 36 -23.21 28.55 -5.93
CA PRO A 36 -23.97 28.99 -4.77
C PRO A 36 -25.31 29.65 -5.12
N SER A 37 -25.42 30.29 -6.27
CA SER A 37 -26.69 30.87 -6.75
C SER A 37 -27.74 29.82 -7.10
N PHE A 38 -27.29 28.67 -7.63
CA PHE A 38 -28.15 27.52 -7.94
C PHE A 38 -28.65 26.85 -6.65
N LEU A 39 -27.74 26.58 -5.71
CA LEU A 39 -28.08 25.99 -4.41
C LEU A 39 -28.98 26.91 -3.59
N LYS A 40 -28.75 28.23 -3.64
CA LYS A 40 -29.63 29.21 -2.98
C LYS A 40 -31.06 29.19 -3.55
N SER A 41 -31.20 28.87 -4.83
CA SER A 41 -32.50 28.77 -5.52
C SER A 41 -33.18 27.40 -5.36
N ASN A 42 -32.48 26.39 -4.80
CA ASN A 42 -32.99 25.03 -4.57
C ASN A 42 -32.62 24.56 -3.15
N GLN A 43 -33.37 25.01 -2.13
CA GLN A 43 -33.06 24.78 -0.72
C GLN A 43 -33.32 23.33 -0.27
N ASN A 44 -34.35 22.66 -0.81
CA ASN A 44 -34.62 21.27 -0.47
C ASN A 44 -33.53 20.36 -1.05
N PHE A 45 -33.08 20.66 -2.27
CA PHE A 45 -31.96 19.93 -2.88
C PHE A 45 -30.65 20.16 -2.11
N LYS A 46 -30.37 21.41 -1.74
CA LYS A 46 -29.21 21.74 -0.89
C LYS A 46 -29.26 21.02 0.47
N ALA A 47 -30.42 20.97 1.12
CA ALA A 47 -30.58 20.23 2.37
C ALA A 47 -30.29 18.74 2.19
N ALA A 48 -30.78 18.13 1.10
CA ALA A 48 -30.47 16.75 0.76
C ALA A 48 -28.96 16.51 0.53
N ILE A 49 -28.26 17.44 -0.14
CA ILE A 49 -26.81 17.41 -0.29
C ILE A 49 -26.12 17.43 1.08
N ASN A 50 -26.49 18.36 1.95
CA ASN A 50 -25.88 18.48 3.28
C ASN A 50 -26.10 17.22 4.13
N THR A 51 -27.27 16.60 4.05
CA THR A 51 -27.57 15.35 4.75
C THR A 51 -26.70 14.21 4.22
N VAL A 52 -26.63 14.02 2.90
CA VAL A 52 -25.79 12.95 2.32
C VAL A 52 -24.32 13.15 2.62
N ILE A 53 -23.82 14.39 2.59
CA ILE A 53 -22.44 14.71 2.97
C ILE A 53 -22.15 14.34 4.42
N ALA A 54 -23.06 14.64 5.34
CA ALA A 54 -22.87 14.32 6.75
C ALA A 54 -22.97 12.82 7.08
N GLU A 55 -23.71 12.06 6.27
CA GLU A 55 -23.92 10.62 6.46
C GLU A 55 -22.86 9.75 5.77
N SER A 56 -22.04 10.32 4.88
CA SER A 56 -21.05 9.60 4.08
C SER A 56 -19.63 9.76 4.64
N GLY A 57 -18.80 8.73 4.45
CA GLY A 57 -17.34 8.81 4.64
C GLY A 57 -16.67 9.05 3.29
N TYR A 58 -15.66 9.92 3.26
CA TYR A 58 -14.94 10.27 2.04
C TYR A 58 -13.47 9.86 2.10
N THR A 59 -12.89 9.51 0.96
CA THR A 59 -11.50 9.05 0.87
C THR A 59 -10.72 9.77 -0.23
N TYR A 60 -9.59 10.39 0.15
CA TYR A 60 -8.62 10.99 -0.75
C TYR A 60 -7.36 10.14 -0.82
N HIS A 61 -6.89 9.79 -2.02
CA HIS A 61 -5.59 9.17 -2.22
C HIS A 61 -4.68 10.04 -3.10
N ASN A 62 -3.42 10.23 -2.70
CA ASN A 62 -2.44 10.93 -3.54
C ASN A 62 -1.84 10.04 -4.65
N ASN A 63 -2.04 8.71 -4.64
CA ASN A 63 -1.50 7.80 -5.65
C ASN A 63 -2.36 7.72 -6.93
N THR A 64 -3.70 7.84 -6.80
CA THR A 64 -4.65 7.92 -7.91
C THR A 64 -4.72 9.33 -8.50
N THR A 65 -4.30 10.33 -7.72
CA THR A 65 -4.27 11.75 -8.11
C THR A 65 -2.85 12.29 -8.36
N GLY A 66 -1.81 11.51 -8.08
CA GLY A 66 -0.38 11.84 -8.21
C GLY A 66 0.39 10.86 -9.11
N LEU A 67 1.64 11.20 -9.45
CA LEU A 67 2.38 10.61 -10.59
C LEU A 67 3.29 9.42 -10.29
N GLY A 68 3.14 8.79 -9.12
CA GLY A 68 4.03 7.71 -8.70
C GLY A 68 3.85 6.40 -9.47
N PHE A 69 4.89 5.56 -9.40
CA PHE A 69 5.11 4.44 -10.33
C PHE A 69 5.08 3.05 -9.69
N LEU A 70 4.74 2.95 -8.41
CA LEU A 70 4.78 1.70 -7.69
C LEU A 70 3.36 1.46 -7.16
N MET A 71 2.61 0.61 -7.87
CA MET A 71 1.55 -0.15 -7.23
C MET A 71 2.18 -1.51 -6.94
N GLU A 72 2.50 -1.76 -5.67
CA GLU A 72 2.80 -3.11 -5.21
C GLU A 72 1.49 -3.93 -5.17
N GLU A 73 1.62 -5.25 -5.32
CA GLU A 73 0.51 -6.21 -5.54
C GLU A 73 -0.53 -6.29 -4.40
N GLU A 74 -0.36 -5.56 -3.28
CA GLU A 74 -1.27 -5.58 -2.13
C GLU A 74 -2.36 -4.50 -2.15
N ASP A 75 -2.26 -3.44 -2.97
CA ASP A 75 -3.20 -2.30 -2.93
C ASP A 75 -4.39 -2.45 -3.89
N ILE A 76 -5.07 -3.60 -3.82
CA ILE A 76 -6.38 -3.78 -4.45
C ILE A 76 -7.46 -3.30 -3.46
N LEU A 77 -8.13 -2.19 -3.80
CA LEU A 77 -9.46 -1.72 -3.34
C LEU A 77 -9.56 -0.56 -2.33
N ASP A 78 -9.06 0.64 -2.64
CA ASP A 78 -9.79 1.85 -2.24
C ASP A 78 -9.76 2.87 -3.39
N GLU A 79 -10.89 3.04 -4.08
CA GLU A 79 -11.04 4.10 -5.08
C GLU A 79 -11.12 5.45 -4.35
N SER A 80 -10.31 6.43 -4.76
CA SER A 80 -10.46 7.78 -4.24
C SER A 80 -11.75 8.41 -4.74
N ASP A 81 -12.47 9.07 -3.83
CA ASP A 81 -13.66 9.86 -4.14
C ASP A 81 -13.35 11.13 -4.96
N PHE A 82 -12.09 11.56 -4.98
CA PHE A 82 -11.64 12.79 -5.61
C PHE A 82 -10.59 12.48 -6.69
N ASN A 83 -10.76 13.07 -7.87
CA ASN A 83 -9.83 12.90 -8.99
C ASN A 83 -8.65 13.89 -8.91
N SER A 84 -8.71 14.88 -8.02
CA SER A 84 -7.62 15.85 -7.80
C SER A 84 -7.71 16.54 -6.44
N SER A 85 -6.59 17.12 -5.98
CA SER A 85 -6.58 17.99 -4.80
C SER A 85 -7.50 19.21 -4.93
N ARG A 86 -7.78 19.67 -6.15
CA ARG A 86 -8.69 20.81 -6.39
C ARG A 86 -10.15 20.44 -6.15
N GLU A 87 -10.53 19.22 -6.48
CA GLU A 87 -11.87 18.69 -6.15
C GLU A 87 -12.05 18.59 -4.64
N PHE A 88 -11.03 18.11 -3.93
CA PHE A 88 -11.02 18.11 -2.46
C PHE A 88 -11.16 19.51 -1.86
N GLU A 89 -10.44 20.50 -2.40
CA GLU A 89 -10.54 21.90 -1.96
C GLU A 89 -11.95 22.47 -2.14
N ILE A 90 -12.60 22.22 -3.28
CA ILE A 90 -14.00 22.62 -3.54
C ILE A 90 -14.95 22.01 -2.50
N PHE A 91 -14.70 20.76 -2.13
CA PHE A 91 -15.49 20.06 -1.12
C PHE A 91 -15.26 20.64 0.29
N ASP A 92 -14.01 20.87 0.70
CA ASP A 92 -13.67 21.51 1.99
C ASP A 92 -14.30 22.91 2.11
N ASP A 93 -14.18 23.71 1.04
CA ASP A 93 -14.78 25.05 0.95
C ASP A 93 -16.31 25.02 1.13
N TYR A 94 -16.97 24.04 0.52
CA TYR A 94 -18.41 23.87 0.66
C TYR A 94 -18.83 23.49 2.07
N CYS A 95 -18.19 22.46 2.66
CA CYS A 95 -18.47 22.01 4.02
C CYS A 95 -18.28 23.14 5.04
N LYS A 96 -17.24 23.95 4.85
CA LYS A 96 -17.00 25.16 5.63
C LYS A 96 -18.11 26.21 5.43
N ALA A 97 -18.43 26.54 4.19
CA ALA A 97 -19.41 27.59 3.88
C ALA A 97 -20.81 27.26 4.41
N GLU A 98 -21.15 25.96 4.46
CA GLU A 98 -22.46 25.46 4.86
C GLU A 98 -22.50 24.85 6.28
N CYS A 99 -21.38 24.88 7.00
CA CYS A 99 -21.22 24.28 8.33
C CYS A 99 -21.67 22.81 8.39
N VAL A 100 -21.39 22.04 7.34
CA VAL A 100 -21.67 20.61 7.27
C VAL A 100 -20.50 19.86 7.86
N ARG A 101 -20.75 19.00 8.85
CA ARG A 101 -19.74 18.08 9.38
C ARG A 101 -19.62 16.85 8.50
N ALA A 102 -18.41 16.49 8.11
CA ALA A 102 -18.09 15.26 7.41
C ALA A 102 -16.74 14.70 7.87
N VAL A 103 -16.47 13.44 7.57
CA VAL A 103 -15.20 12.76 7.86
C VAL A 103 -14.50 12.44 6.55
N CYS A 104 -13.20 12.74 6.47
CA CYS A 104 -12.37 12.35 5.34
C CYS A 104 -11.13 11.56 5.78
N ASN A 105 -10.91 10.42 5.13
CA ASN A 105 -9.66 9.67 5.20
C ASN A 105 -8.72 10.20 4.12
N ILE A 106 -7.53 10.63 4.49
CA ILE A 106 -6.48 11.12 3.59
C ILE A 106 -5.37 10.08 3.59
N HIS A 107 -5.30 9.27 2.53
CA HIS A 107 -4.22 8.33 2.30
C HIS A 107 -3.13 9.00 1.47
N TYR A 108 -1.97 9.18 2.09
CA TYR A 108 -0.83 9.89 1.52
C TYR A 108 0.41 9.00 1.52
N GLU A 109 0.77 8.49 0.34
CA GLU A 109 2.05 7.82 0.10
C GLU A 109 3.15 8.84 -0.09
N LEU A 110 4.14 8.86 0.79
CA LEU A 110 5.36 9.62 0.59
C LEU A 110 6.41 8.71 -0.04
N ARG A 111 6.52 8.71 -1.38
CA ARG A 111 7.51 7.89 -2.10
C ARG A 111 8.80 8.65 -2.39
N ASN A 112 8.70 9.96 -2.53
CA ASN A 112 9.79 10.82 -2.98
C ASN A 112 9.52 12.27 -2.57
N VAL A 113 10.40 13.19 -2.98
CA VAL A 113 10.29 14.61 -2.62
C VAL A 113 9.09 15.29 -3.27
N GLU A 114 8.65 14.84 -4.46
CA GLU A 114 7.44 15.37 -5.08
C GLU A 114 6.22 15.14 -4.20
N ASP A 115 6.09 13.93 -3.64
CA ASP A 115 5.01 13.60 -2.70
C ASP A 115 5.13 14.45 -1.43
N PHE A 116 6.34 14.69 -0.89
CA PHE A 116 6.52 15.54 0.30
C PHE A 116 6.10 17.00 0.06
N ILE A 117 6.51 17.60 -1.06
CA ILE A 117 6.08 18.97 -1.39
C ILE A 117 4.58 19.00 -1.75
N GLY A 118 4.09 17.94 -2.39
CA GLY A 118 2.67 17.72 -2.63
C GLY A 118 1.89 17.70 -1.32
N PHE A 119 2.44 17.10 -0.27
CA PHE A 119 1.87 17.02 1.07
C PHE A 119 1.79 18.41 1.69
N GLU A 120 2.90 19.16 1.72
CA GLU A 120 2.90 20.55 2.23
C GLU A 120 1.89 21.44 1.49
N ARG A 121 1.86 21.33 0.15
CA ARG A 121 0.91 22.08 -0.67
C ARG A 121 -0.53 21.67 -0.40
N PHE A 122 -0.81 20.37 -0.31
CA PHE A 122 -2.15 19.84 -0.08
C PHE A 122 -2.72 20.29 1.27
N PHE A 123 -1.91 20.27 2.33
CA PHE A 123 -2.39 20.69 3.65
C PHE A 123 -2.40 22.22 3.82
N SER A 124 -1.51 22.95 3.15
CA SER A 124 -1.49 24.43 3.23
C SER A 124 -2.68 25.14 2.57
N ILE A 125 -3.38 24.49 1.63
CA ILE A 125 -4.61 25.03 1.04
C ILE A 125 -5.84 24.84 1.94
N LEU A 126 -5.77 23.96 2.94
CA LEU A 126 -6.90 23.64 3.80
C LEU A 126 -7.08 24.68 4.90
N HIS A 127 -8.34 24.92 5.25
CA HIS A 127 -8.71 25.90 6.25
C HIS A 127 -8.70 25.32 7.67
N SER A 128 -8.41 26.13 8.69
CA SER A 128 -8.36 25.70 10.10
C SER A 128 -9.76 25.47 10.75
N THR A 129 -10.83 25.32 9.96
CA THR A 129 -12.21 25.21 10.49
C THR A 129 -12.62 23.75 10.70
N ASN A 130 -13.27 23.44 11.83
CA ASN A 130 -13.65 22.07 12.24
C ASN A 130 -14.93 21.55 11.55
N SER A 131 -15.14 21.89 10.27
CA SER A 131 -16.23 21.33 9.46
C SER A 131 -15.90 19.96 8.90
N LEU A 132 -14.61 19.64 8.71
CA LEU A 132 -14.20 18.36 8.15
C LEU A 132 -13.16 17.72 9.06
N ASP A 133 -13.55 16.61 9.66
CA ASP A 133 -12.68 15.78 10.50
C ASP A 133 -11.76 14.95 9.60
N LEU A 134 -10.45 15.05 9.84
CA LEU A 134 -9.41 14.47 9.02
C LEU A 134 -8.80 13.25 9.71
N LYS A 135 -8.75 12.13 9.01
CA LYS A 135 -7.94 10.96 9.36
C LYS A 135 -6.78 10.87 8.37
N VAL A 136 -5.58 11.22 8.80
CA VAL A 136 -4.39 11.28 7.92
C VAL A 136 -3.60 9.99 8.03
N HIS A 137 -3.47 9.27 6.92
CA HIS A 137 -2.67 8.05 6.78
C HIS A 137 -1.43 8.34 5.95
N LEU A 138 -0.27 8.42 6.60
CA LEU A 138 1.02 8.67 5.98
C LEU A 138 1.79 7.36 5.78
N ASN A 139 1.87 6.88 4.55
CA ASN A 139 2.58 5.65 4.22
C ASN A 139 4.01 5.97 3.77
N LEU A 140 5.00 5.48 4.51
CA LEU A 140 6.42 5.59 4.18
C LEU A 140 7.01 4.29 3.64
N ARG A 141 6.24 3.20 3.48
CA ARG A 141 6.75 1.86 3.10
C ARG A 141 7.56 1.91 1.80
N THR A 142 7.05 2.64 0.82
CA THR A 142 7.62 2.81 -0.52
C THR A 142 8.44 4.10 -0.65
N CYS A 143 8.82 4.72 0.47
CA CYS A 143 9.59 5.94 0.48
C CYS A 143 11.04 5.67 0.03
N GLY A 144 11.40 6.22 -1.12
CA GLY A 144 12.77 6.23 -1.63
C GLY A 144 13.61 7.38 -1.07
N LEU A 145 13.09 8.16 -0.12
CA LEU A 145 13.89 9.18 0.55
C LEU A 145 14.83 8.52 1.54
N ARG A 146 16.08 9.00 1.60
CA ARG A 146 17.07 8.52 2.57
C ARG A 146 16.70 8.90 4.01
N PHE A 147 15.89 9.94 4.16
CA PHE A 147 15.43 10.45 5.44
C PHE A 147 14.10 11.18 5.29
N VAL A 148 13.36 11.33 6.38
CA VAL A 148 12.14 12.15 6.45
C VAL A 148 12.21 13.02 7.70
N ASP A 149 12.06 14.34 7.54
CA ASP A 149 11.97 15.29 8.65
C ASP A 149 10.53 15.39 9.17
N LEU A 150 10.30 14.88 10.37
CA LEU A 150 8.98 14.94 11.00
C LEU A 150 8.57 16.36 11.39
N ASN A 151 9.53 17.24 11.68
CA ASN A 151 9.21 18.63 12.01
C ASN A 151 8.59 19.35 10.81
N GLY A 152 9.06 19.05 9.60
CA GLY A 152 8.45 19.52 8.35
C GLY A 152 7.02 19.02 8.18
N ILE A 153 6.79 17.72 8.39
CA ILE A 153 5.43 17.11 8.34
C ILE A 153 4.51 17.79 9.36
N VAL A 154 4.93 17.85 10.62
CA VAL A 154 4.17 18.47 11.72
C VAL A 154 3.88 19.94 11.39
N SER A 155 4.86 20.68 10.89
CA SER A 155 4.70 22.09 10.53
C SER A 155 3.67 22.28 9.42
N ALA A 156 3.65 21.40 8.41
CA ALA A 156 2.72 21.44 7.30
C ALA A 156 1.26 21.23 7.73
N ILE A 157 1.04 20.35 8.71
CA ILE A 157 -0.30 20.04 9.23
C ILE A 157 -0.65 20.82 10.49
N LYS A 158 0.23 21.68 11.01
CA LYS A 158 0.07 22.34 12.31
C LYS A 158 -1.20 23.16 12.43
N LEU A 159 -1.59 23.85 11.35
CA LEU A 159 -2.80 24.67 11.31
C LEU A 159 -4.11 23.85 11.31
N LEU A 160 -4.01 22.53 11.18
CA LEU A 160 -5.13 21.60 11.08
C LEU A 160 -5.20 20.66 12.29
N GLU A 161 -4.41 20.90 13.34
CA GLU A 161 -4.37 20.10 14.57
C GLU A 161 -5.77 19.85 15.16
N ASP A 162 -6.64 20.86 15.13
CA ASP A 162 -8.01 20.77 15.63
C ASP A 162 -8.96 19.93 14.76
N ARG A 163 -8.56 19.63 13.51
CA ARG A 163 -9.31 18.81 12.55
C ARG A 163 -8.84 17.36 12.54
N ILE A 164 -7.62 17.08 13.00
CA ILE A 164 -7.03 15.74 12.94
C ILE A 164 -7.63 14.88 14.04
N THR A 165 -8.60 14.04 13.66
CA THR A 165 -9.24 13.06 14.53
C THR A 165 -8.60 11.68 14.40
N GLY A 166 -7.78 11.46 13.36
CA GLY A 166 -6.98 10.25 13.23
C GLY A 166 -5.63 10.51 12.58
N PHE A 167 -4.58 9.83 13.04
CA PHE A 167 -3.26 9.90 12.43
C PHE A 167 -2.59 8.53 12.40
N VAL A 168 -2.18 8.10 11.22
CA VAL A 168 -1.51 6.82 10.97
C VAL A 168 -0.19 7.12 10.28
N ILE A 169 0.90 6.57 10.81
CA ILE A 169 2.23 6.63 10.19
C ILE A 169 3.00 5.34 10.48
N ALA A 170 3.61 4.78 9.44
CA ALA A 170 4.41 3.58 9.54
C ALA A 170 5.74 3.76 8.80
N ASN A 171 6.85 3.64 9.54
CA ASN A 171 8.21 3.69 9.01
C ASN A 171 8.78 2.25 8.84
N PRO A 172 9.14 1.81 7.62
CA PRO A 172 9.63 0.45 7.33
C PRO A 172 11.08 0.16 7.76
N ASP A 173 11.59 0.75 8.85
CA ASP A 173 12.98 0.65 9.36
C ASP A 173 14.12 1.14 8.44
N ASN A 174 13.88 1.26 7.12
CA ASN A 174 14.90 1.57 6.13
C ASN A 174 15.14 3.08 5.90
N ILE A 175 14.34 3.95 6.55
CA ILE A 175 14.39 5.40 6.38
C ILE A 175 14.86 6.03 7.67
N ASN A 176 15.83 6.93 7.57
CA ASN A 176 16.26 7.71 8.73
C ASN A 176 15.22 8.79 9.05
N ILE A 177 14.51 8.64 10.17
CA ILE A 177 13.57 9.65 10.64
C ILE A 177 14.30 10.68 11.48
N ILE A 178 14.07 11.97 11.23
CA ILE A 178 14.65 13.07 12.01
C ILE A 178 13.53 13.78 12.77
N GLY A 179 13.73 14.00 14.06
CA GLY A 179 12.75 14.62 14.96
C GLY A 179 11.82 13.61 15.65
N ASP A 180 11.00 14.11 16.56
CA ASP A 180 10.05 13.32 17.35
C ASP A 180 8.64 13.87 17.17
N PHE A 181 7.61 13.01 17.24
CA PHE A 181 6.24 13.49 17.45
C PHE A 181 5.98 13.78 18.92
N ASP A 182 5.53 15.00 19.25
CA ASP A 182 5.02 15.30 20.57
C ASP A 182 3.56 14.83 20.68
N TRP A 183 3.26 13.97 21.66
CA TRP A 183 1.88 13.54 21.99
C TRP A 183 0.91 14.72 22.14
N ASN A 184 1.41 15.88 22.57
CA ASN A 184 0.61 17.10 22.71
C ASN A 184 -0.01 17.57 21.38
N PHE A 185 0.53 17.18 20.23
CA PHE A 185 -0.03 17.50 18.92
C PHE A 185 -1.34 16.74 18.65
N PHE A 186 -1.56 15.59 19.29
CA PHE A 186 -2.70 14.71 19.00
C PHE A 186 -3.82 14.81 20.04
N GLN A 187 -3.97 15.97 20.69
CA GLN A 187 -4.97 16.16 21.76
C GLN A 187 -6.41 15.85 21.32
N ASN A 188 -6.75 16.09 20.06
CA ASN A 188 -8.08 15.85 19.49
C ASN A 188 -8.21 14.51 18.74
N ALA A 189 -7.13 13.72 18.68
CA ALA A 189 -7.14 12.46 17.96
C ALA A 189 -7.95 11.39 18.71
N GLU A 190 -8.83 10.71 17.99
CA GLU A 190 -9.56 9.53 18.43
C GLU A 190 -8.84 8.23 18.04
N VAL A 191 -8.05 8.25 16.97
CA VAL A 191 -7.32 7.08 16.44
C VAL A 191 -5.87 7.44 16.15
N LEU A 192 -4.92 6.73 16.75
CA LEU A 192 -3.49 6.91 16.47
C LEU A 192 -2.84 5.58 16.12
N GLN A 193 -2.07 5.55 15.04
CA GLN A 193 -1.15 4.47 14.71
C GLN A 193 0.23 5.08 14.43
N ILE A 194 1.20 4.78 15.28
CA ILE A 194 2.56 5.30 15.18
C ILE A 194 3.53 4.12 15.24
N CYS A 195 4.14 3.78 14.10
CA CYS A 195 5.03 2.63 14.00
C CYS A 195 6.42 3.04 13.49
N GLY A 196 7.47 2.65 14.21
CA GLY A 196 8.86 2.87 13.83
C GLY A 196 9.32 4.32 13.96
N ILE A 197 8.68 5.11 14.84
CA ILE A 197 8.90 6.54 15.01
C ILE A 197 9.02 6.92 16.48
N SER A 198 9.97 7.78 16.81
CA SER A 198 10.16 8.32 18.15
C SER A 198 9.07 9.33 18.52
N VAL A 199 8.66 9.25 19.79
CA VAL A 199 7.62 10.10 20.38
C VAL A 199 8.13 10.73 21.67
N CYS A 200 7.68 11.96 21.94
CA CYS A 200 8.00 12.69 23.16
C CYS A 200 6.73 13.28 23.81
N GLY A 201 6.85 13.82 25.02
CA GLY A 201 5.71 14.33 25.78
C GLY A 201 4.94 13.25 26.54
N SER A 202 3.65 13.48 26.82
CA SER A 202 2.82 12.56 27.61
C SER A 202 1.53 12.20 26.89
N ILE A 203 1.29 10.90 26.72
CA ILE A 203 0.10 10.37 26.06
C ILE A 203 -1.21 10.65 26.83
N SER A 204 -1.11 10.93 28.13
CA SER A 204 -2.25 11.29 28.99
C SER A 204 -3.04 12.50 28.49
N LYS A 205 -2.44 13.36 27.65
CA LYS A 205 -3.11 14.53 27.06
C LYS A 205 -4.00 14.20 25.86
N CYS A 206 -3.90 12.99 25.30
CA CYS A 206 -4.76 12.54 24.20
C CYS A 206 -6.14 12.13 24.74
N CYS A 207 -6.90 13.10 25.27
CA CYS A 207 -8.11 12.84 26.07
C CYS A 207 -9.25 12.19 25.29
N TYR A 208 -9.27 12.28 23.96
CA TYR A 208 -10.30 11.68 23.10
C TYR A 208 -9.88 10.35 22.47
N LEU A 209 -8.66 9.89 22.74
CA LEU A 209 -8.08 8.72 22.10
C LEU A 209 -8.87 7.45 22.46
N ARG A 210 -9.42 6.80 21.44
CA ARG A 210 -10.15 5.53 21.54
C ARG A 210 -9.36 4.36 21.01
N GLU A 211 -8.43 4.60 20.09
CA GLU A 211 -7.60 3.55 19.48
C GLU A 211 -6.15 4.00 19.39
N LEU A 212 -5.25 3.13 19.85
CA LEU A 212 -3.80 3.33 19.80
C LEU A 212 -3.11 2.07 19.28
N ILE A 213 -2.34 2.23 18.22
CA ILE A 213 -1.37 1.25 17.72
C ILE A 213 0.02 1.88 17.83
N TYR A 214 0.90 1.28 18.63
CA TYR A 214 2.26 1.81 18.83
C TYR A 214 3.32 0.73 18.62
N VAL A 215 4.31 1.04 17.80
CA VAL A 215 5.50 0.20 17.58
C VAL A 215 6.71 1.11 17.68
N SER A 216 7.58 0.86 18.65
CA SER A 216 8.74 1.71 18.91
C SER A 216 9.79 1.57 17.80
N PRO A 217 10.64 2.60 17.57
CA PRO A 217 11.80 2.44 16.71
C PRO A 217 12.78 1.43 17.33
N ARG A 218 13.54 0.70 16.51
CA ARG A 218 14.50 -0.33 16.97
C ARG A 218 15.63 0.21 17.86
N GLU A 219 15.78 1.52 18.01
CA GLU A 219 16.77 2.12 18.89
C GLU A 219 16.33 2.05 20.36
N PRO A 220 17.21 1.62 21.28
CA PRO A 220 16.86 1.52 22.70
C PRO A 220 16.66 2.91 23.31
N GLY A 221 15.47 3.18 23.90
CA GLY A 221 15.32 4.36 24.76
C GLY A 221 13.94 5.00 24.92
N CYS A 222 12.91 4.60 24.16
CA CYS A 222 11.59 5.26 24.19
C CYS A 222 10.44 4.28 24.50
N PRO A 223 10.42 3.65 25.69
CA PRO A 223 9.30 2.80 26.06
C PRO A 223 8.01 3.62 26.22
N LEU A 224 6.89 3.06 25.77
CA LEU A 224 5.57 3.66 25.96
C LEU A 224 5.21 3.67 27.45
N ASP A 225 4.76 4.83 27.94
CA ASP A 225 4.26 4.96 29.31
C ASP A 225 2.82 4.45 29.43
N VAL A 226 2.70 3.12 29.53
CA VAL A 226 1.41 2.42 29.68
C VAL A 226 0.67 2.83 30.96
N GLY A 227 1.39 3.31 31.98
CA GLY A 227 0.79 3.75 33.24
C GLY A 227 -0.09 4.99 33.10
N ASN A 228 0.07 5.77 32.03
CA ASN A 228 -0.62 7.03 31.78
C ASN A 228 -1.49 7.00 30.50
N LEU A 229 -1.94 5.81 30.07
CA LEU A 229 -2.88 5.69 28.96
C LEU A 229 -4.21 6.41 29.27
N PRO A 230 -4.81 7.10 28.29
CA PRO A 230 -6.06 7.82 28.50
C PRO A 230 -7.22 6.87 28.79
N LEU A 231 -8.08 7.22 29.75
CA LEU A 231 -9.22 6.40 30.17
C LEU A 231 -10.28 6.17 29.07
N THR A 232 -10.27 7.02 28.03
CA THR A 232 -11.14 6.92 26.86
C THR A 232 -10.71 5.82 25.88
N LEU A 233 -9.51 5.25 26.06
CA LEU A 233 -8.96 4.23 25.18
C LEU A 233 -9.76 2.94 25.25
N LYS A 234 -10.09 2.39 24.08
CA LYS A 234 -10.88 1.17 23.89
C LYS A 234 -10.11 0.09 23.14
N ARG A 235 -9.25 0.47 22.19
CA ARG A 235 -8.44 -0.44 21.40
C ARG A 235 -6.96 -0.13 21.60
N PHE A 236 -6.18 -1.13 21.98
CA PHE A 236 -4.76 -0.96 22.25
C PHE A 236 -3.94 -2.06 21.57
N THR A 237 -3.05 -1.67 20.66
CA THR A 237 -2.07 -2.54 20.03
C THR A 237 -0.66 -2.03 20.34
N CYS A 238 0.21 -2.91 20.79
CA CYS A 238 1.61 -2.56 21.04
C CYS A 238 2.55 -3.71 20.70
N ASP A 239 3.72 -3.41 20.14
CA ASP A 239 4.79 -4.40 20.21
C ASP A 239 5.27 -4.55 21.68
N VAL A 240 5.74 -5.74 22.03
CA VAL A 240 6.16 -6.03 23.40
C VAL A 240 7.49 -5.33 23.73
N ASP A 241 8.37 -5.13 22.75
CA ASP A 241 9.67 -4.47 22.93
C ASP A 241 9.58 -2.96 23.25
N SER A 242 8.46 -2.34 22.90
CA SER A 242 8.05 -0.96 23.20
C SER A 242 7.67 -0.79 24.66
N LEU A 243 7.48 -1.89 25.39
CA LEU A 243 7.09 -1.87 26.78
C LEU A 243 8.31 -1.92 27.69
N SER A 244 8.19 -1.29 28.85
CA SER A 244 9.14 -1.51 29.93
C SER A 244 8.89 -2.90 30.55
N LEU A 245 9.49 -3.94 29.96
CA LEU A 245 9.21 -5.36 30.24
C LEU A 245 9.24 -5.77 31.72
N TYR A 246 10.09 -5.11 32.52
CA TYR A 246 10.28 -5.39 33.95
C TYR A 246 9.46 -4.48 34.87
N SER A 247 8.71 -3.53 34.32
CA SER A 247 7.85 -2.65 35.09
C SER A 247 6.51 -3.32 35.41
N THR A 248 5.90 -2.90 36.52
CA THR A 248 4.53 -3.27 36.91
C THR A 248 3.68 -2.01 37.01
N LEU A 249 2.39 -2.13 36.71
CA LEU A 249 1.43 -1.07 36.89
C LEU A 249 1.09 -0.89 38.38
N PRO A 250 0.99 0.34 38.90
CA PRO A 250 0.49 0.61 40.25
C PRO A 250 -0.87 -0.04 40.55
N ASP A 251 -1.12 -0.45 41.80
CA ASP A 251 -2.41 -1.04 42.19
C ASP A 251 -3.53 0.00 42.33
N ALA A 252 -3.18 1.24 42.68
CA ALA A 252 -4.12 2.34 42.86
C ALA A 252 -4.24 3.25 41.62
N GLY A 253 -3.84 2.76 40.44
CA GLY A 253 -3.95 3.50 39.18
C GLY A 253 -5.35 3.43 38.57
N GLU A 254 -5.73 4.47 37.84
CA GLU A 254 -6.90 4.44 36.96
C GLU A 254 -6.45 4.07 35.55
N TYR A 255 -7.06 3.03 34.97
CA TYR A 255 -6.67 2.48 33.68
C TYR A 255 -7.88 2.39 32.73
N PRO A 256 -7.66 2.46 31.40
CA PRO A 256 -8.75 2.32 30.43
C PRO A 256 -9.41 0.95 30.50
N CYS A 257 -10.71 0.91 30.17
CA CYS A 257 -11.47 -0.31 29.97
C CYS A 257 -11.43 -0.70 28.49
N LEU A 258 -10.49 -1.56 28.14
CA LEU A 258 -10.20 -1.97 26.77
C LEU A 258 -11.21 -3.01 26.26
N GLU A 259 -11.72 -2.76 25.06
CA GLU A 259 -12.61 -3.63 24.29
C GLU A 259 -11.79 -4.57 23.38
N GLU A 260 -10.65 -4.10 22.87
CA GLU A 260 -9.73 -4.89 22.05
C GLU A 260 -8.26 -4.69 22.48
N LEU A 261 -7.51 -5.79 22.62
CA LEU A 261 -6.09 -5.77 22.93
C LEU A 261 -5.29 -6.56 21.90
N SER A 262 -4.14 -6.03 21.48
CA SER A 262 -3.21 -6.74 20.59
C SER A 262 -1.76 -6.56 21.02
N PHE A 263 -1.00 -7.65 21.05
CA PHE A 263 0.44 -7.64 21.32
C PHE A 263 1.23 -8.26 20.17
N ILE A 264 2.41 -7.70 19.87
CA ILE A 264 3.29 -8.16 18.79
C ILE A 264 4.69 -8.49 19.36
N GLY A 265 5.21 -9.67 19.04
CA GLY A 265 6.56 -10.15 19.42
C GLY A 265 6.62 -10.83 20.79
N PHE A 266 7.59 -11.74 20.96
CA PHE A 266 7.81 -12.50 22.20
C PHE A 266 9.19 -12.25 22.82
N PRO A 267 9.23 -11.87 24.10
CA PRO A 267 10.28 -12.32 25.00
C PRO A 267 9.97 -13.74 25.45
N SER A 268 11.00 -14.60 25.55
CA SER A 268 10.95 -16.03 25.94
C SER A 268 10.01 -16.45 27.11
N ALA A 269 9.48 -15.50 27.89
CA ALA A 269 8.46 -15.69 28.92
C ALA A 269 7.49 -14.48 28.96
N LEU A 270 6.22 -14.72 29.32
CA LEU A 270 5.18 -13.69 29.40
C LEU A 270 5.55 -12.55 30.37
N PRO A 271 5.75 -11.30 29.90
CA PRO A 271 6.20 -10.18 30.73
C PRO A 271 5.22 -9.78 31.83
N ALA A 272 5.75 -9.27 32.95
CA ALA A 272 4.93 -8.78 34.06
C ALA A 272 3.97 -7.67 33.62
N ILE A 273 4.45 -6.74 32.77
CA ILE A 273 3.63 -5.64 32.26
C ILE A 273 2.43 -6.12 31.42
N VAL A 274 2.59 -7.18 30.60
CA VAL A 274 1.49 -7.75 29.81
C VAL A 274 0.45 -8.40 30.72
N LYS A 275 0.90 -9.09 31.79
CA LYS A 275 0.00 -9.64 32.81
C LYS A 275 -0.81 -8.55 33.51
N ASP A 276 -0.16 -7.45 33.88
CA ASP A 276 -0.82 -6.31 34.51
C ASP A 276 -1.83 -5.64 33.57
N ILE A 277 -1.51 -5.48 32.28
CA ILE A 277 -2.45 -4.93 31.29
C ILE A 277 -3.69 -5.82 31.19
N LEU A 278 -3.52 -7.14 31.09
CA LEU A 278 -4.66 -8.07 31.02
C LEU A 278 -5.52 -7.98 32.29
N TRP A 279 -4.93 -7.98 33.48
CA TRP A 279 -5.69 -7.91 34.73
C TRP A 279 -6.35 -6.56 35.00
N LYS A 280 -5.68 -5.46 34.67
CA LYS A 280 -6.10 -4.10 35.08
C LYS A 280 -6.84 -3.32 34.01
N MET A 281 -6.70 -3.69 32.73
CA MET A 281 -7.28 -2.95 31.61
C MET A 281 -8.37 -3.70 30.85
N THR A 282 -8.53 -5.01 31.05
CA THR A 282 -9.70 -5.73 30.52
C THR A 282 -10.95 -5.41 31.33
N CYS A 283 -12.12 -5.55 30.71
CA CYS A 283 -13.41 -5.21 31.31
C CYS A 283 -14.52 -6.11 30.74
N PRO A 284 -15.76 -6.08 31.28
CA PRO A 284 -16.87 -6.87 30.74
C PRO A 284 -17.20 -6.63 29.26
N ALA A 285 -16.73 -5.52 28.68
CA ALA A 285 -16.88 -5.19 27.26
C ALA A 285 -15.70 -5.69 26.39
N THR A 286 -14.68 -6.32 26.96
CA THR A 286 -13.57 -6.90 26.21
C THR A 286 -14.07 -8.03 25.31
N GLU A 287 -13.86 -7.89 24.01
CA GLU A 287 -14.35 -8.81 22.99
C GLU A 287 -13.27 -9.37 22.07
N SER A 288 -12.08 -8.75 22.00
CA SER A 288 -10.99 -9.19 21.11
C SER A 288 -9.64 -9.19 21.82
N ILE A 289 -8.91 -10.30 21.69
CA ILE A 289 -7.51 -10.38 22.10
C ILE A 289 -6.69 -10.96 20.96
N LYS A 290 -5.58 -10.29 20.61
CA LYS A 290 -4.63 -10.72 19.59
C LYS A 290 -3.22 -10.79 20.14
N TYR A 291 -2.52 -11.84 19.78
CA TYR A 291 -1.12 -12.04 20.10
C TYR A 291 -0.42 -12.61 18.86
N MET A 292 0.62 -11.95 18.36
CA MET A 292 1.37 -12.38 17.17
C MET A 292 2.86 -12.43 17.48
N ASP A 293 3.51 -13.57 17.26
CA ASP A 293 4.95 -13.75 17.42
C ASP A 293 5.59 -14.43 16.19
N ASP A 294 6.93 -14.46 16.14
CA ASP A 294 7.71 -15.22 15.16
C ASP A 294 7.49 -16.75 15.23
N GLY A 295 6.75 -17.21 16.24
CA GLY A 295 6.34 -18.60 16.41
C GLY A 295 7.29 -19.43 17.27
N SER A 296 8.27 -18.80 17.91
CA SER A 296 9.17 -19.46 18.85
C SER A 296 8.60 -19.54 20.27
N GLY A 297 7.63 -18.68 20.63
CA GLY A 297 7.02 -18.65 21.95
C GLY A 297 6.00 -19.76 22.23
N ASN A 298 6.03 -20.29 23.46
CA ASN A 298 4.96 -21.10 24.03
C ASN A 298 3.88 -20.17 24.62
N LEU A 299 2.63 -20.35 24.20
CA LEU A 299 1.48 -19.53 24.59
C LEU A 299 0.60 -20.13 25.70
N ASP A 300 0.93 -21.31 26.24
CA ASP A 300 0.10 -22.00 27.25
C ASP A 300 -0.17 -21.10 28.49
N ASP A 301 0.86 -20.40 28.98
CA ASP A 301 0.74 -19.43 30.08
C ASP A 301 -0.20 -18.25 29.75
N LEU A 302 -0.16 -17.76 28.50
CA LEU A 302 -1.00 -16.67 28.04
C LEU A 302 -2.46 -17.12 27.90
N VAL A 303 -2.70 -18.29 27.31
CA VAL A 303 -4.04 -18.86 27.15
C VAL A 303 -4.68 -19.14 28.51
N MET A 304 -3.92 -19.69 29.46
CA MET A 304 -4.36 -19.87 30.83
C MET A 304 -4.73 -18.55 31.51
N LEU A 305 -3.89 -17.53 31.35
CA LEU A 305 -4.15 -16.21 31.92
C LEU A 305 -5.41 -15.57 31.32
N ILE A 306 -5.59 -15.64 29.99
CA ILE A 306 -6.79 -15.11 29.32
C ILE A 306 -8.05 -15.77 29.88
N ASP A 307 -8.04 -17.10 30.07
CA ASP A 307 -9.17 -17.84 30.67
C ASP A 307 -9.46 -17.40 32.11
N GLU A 308 -8.42 -17.22 32.92
CA GLU A 308 -8.55 -16.79 34.31
C GLU A 308 -9.12 -15.36 34.39
N VAL A 309 -8.57 -14.44 33.60
CA VAL A 309 -9.00 -13.03 33.54
C VAL A 309 -10.43 -12.94 33.01
N ALA A 310 -10.77 -13.67 31.93
CA ALA A 310 -12.12 -13.68 31.37
C ALA A 310 -13.18 -14.12 32.39
N ARG A 311 -12.85 -15.14 33.21
CA ARG A 311 -13.73 -15.65 34.27
C ARG A 311 -13.90 -14.69 35.44
N GLU A 312 -12.82 -14.06 35.90
CA GLU A 312 -12.86 -13.14 37.04
C GLU A 312 -13.45 -11.77 36.67
N VAL A 313 -13.09 -11.23 35.50
CA VAL A 313 -13.59 -9.93 35.01
C VAL A 313 -14.99 -10.07 34.40
N GLY A 314 -15.33 -11.24 33.85
CA GLY A 314 -16.67 -11.55 33.35
C GLY A 314 -16.93 -11.08 31.92
N PHE A 315 -15.99 -11.30 30.99
CA PHE A 315 -16.16 -11.01 29.57
C PHE A 315 -16.23 -12.26 28.70
N THR A 316 -16.65 -12.11 27.44
CA THR A 316 -16.71 -13.20 26.46
C THR A 316 -16.09 -12.73 25.16
N LEU A 317 -15.10 -13.47 24.67
CA LEU A 317 -14.40 -13.12 23.45
C LEU A 317 -15.27 -13.39 22.22
N LYS A 318 -15.37 -12.41 21.32
CA LYS A 318 -15.81 -12.59 19.95
C LYS A 318 -14.68 -13.00 19.03
N SER A 319 -13.47 -12.49 19.28
CA SER A 319 -12.29 -12.72 18.45
C SER A 319 -11.08 -13.11 19.30
N LEU A 320 -10.33 -14.11 18.83
CA LEU A 320 -9.05 -14.50 19.42
C LEU A 320 -8.05 -14.82 18.31
N THR A 321 -6.90 -14.16 18.32
CA THR A 321 -5.77 -14.43 17.41
C THR A 321 -4.53 -14.79 18.22
N LEU A 322 -3.91 -15.92 17.93
CA LEU A 322 -2.72 -16.41 18.62
C LEU A 322 -1.70 -16.92 17.59
N GLY A 323 -0.55 -16.25 17.49
CA GLY A 323 0.60 -16.68 16.70
C GLY A 323 1.72 -17.20 17.59
N GLY A 324 1.81 -18.52 17.72
CA GLY A 324 2.75 -19.21 18.62
C GLY A 324 2.23 -20.59 19.03
N LYS A 325 3.12 -21.42 19.58
CA LYS A 325 2.79 -22.82 19.91
C LYS A 325 1.86 -22.90 21.11
N ILE A 326 0.78 -23.65 20.96
CA ILE A 326 -0.18 -24.01 22.01
C ILE A 326 -0.10 -25.54 22.16
N ASN A 327 0.33 -26.02 23.32
CA ASN A 327 0.43 -27.45 23.61
C ASN A 327 -0.75 -27.94 24.46
N ASP A 328 -1.40 -27.04 25.20
CA ASP A 328 -2.57 -27.33 26.05
C ASP A 328 -3.91 -26.96 25.36
N GLN A 329 -5.03 -27.06 26.10
CA GLN A 329 -6.37 -26.79 25.57
C GLN A 329 -6.77 -25.31 25.66
N LEU A 330 -7.46 -24.83 24.63
CA LEU A 330 -8.18 -23.56 24.68
C LEU A 330 -9.48 -23.69 25.50
N ARG A 331 -9.48 -23.17 26.73
CA ARG A 331 -10.65 -23.24 27.64
C ARG A 331 -11.73 -22.21 27.31
N THR A 332 -11.31 -21.01 26.91
CA THR A 332 -12.19 -19.94 26.44
C THR A 332 -12.07 -19.80 24.93
N CYS A 333 -13.08 -20.27 24.19
CA CYS A 333 -13.14 -20.16 22.72
C CYS A 333 -13.95 -18.93 22.30
N PRO A 334 -13.48 -18.14 21.32
CA PRO A 334 -14.21 -16.98 20.82
C PRO A 334 -15.50 -17.37 20.09
N THR A 335 -16.47 -16.46 20.06
CA THR A 335 -17.78 -16.71 19.45
C THR A 335 -17.82 -16.50 17.93
N GLU A 336 -16.96 -15.67 17.34
CA GLU A 336 -17.06 -15.23 15.93
C GLU A 336 -15.80 -15.52 15.11
N VAL A 337 -14.61 -15.19 15.62
CA VAL A 337 -13.32 -15.29 14.90
C VAL A 337 -12.28 -16.03 15.73
N LEU A 338 -11.67 -17.06 15.15
CA LEU A 338 -10.51 -17.74 15.70
C LEU A 338 -9.38 -17.78 14.66
N ASP A 339 -8.22 -17.22 15.00
CA ASP A 339 -7.00 -17.26 14.19
C ASP A 339 -5.87 -17.90 15.01
N LEU A 340 -5.50 -19.13 14.68
CA LEU A 340 -4.39 -19.84 15.30
C LEU A 340 -3.28 -20.01 14.26
N ARG A 341 -2.08 -19.56 14.60
CA ARG A 341 -0.90 -19.68 13.75
C ARG A 341 0.18 -20.46 14.49
N LYS A 342 0.70 -21.52 13.87
CA LYS A 342 1.72 -22.43 14.43
C LYS A 342 1.27 -23.16 15.71
N SER A 343 0.38 -24.14 15.59
CA SER A 343 0.01 -25.03 16.72
C SER A 343 0.53 -26.46 16.53
N ASP A 344 0.60 -27.21 17.63
CA ASP A 344 1.12 -28.59 17.66
C ASP A 344 0.09 -29.62 17.12
N ASN A 345 0.57 -30.83 16.87
CA ASN A 345 -0.03 -31.96 16.15
C ASN A 345 -1.37 -32.49 16.70
N GLU A 346 -1.82 -32.04 17.89
CA GLU A 346 -3.05 -32.51 18.53
C GLU A 346 -4.20 -31.48 18.53
N LEU A 347 -4.10 -30.37 17.78
CA LEU A 347 -5.09 -29.28 17.75
C LEU A 347 -6.56 -29.75 17.74
N ILE A 348 -6.91 -30.63 16.80
CA ILE A 348 -8.30 -31.08 16.60
C ILE A 348 -8.86 -31.83 17.82
N SER A 349 -8.01 -32.48 18.62
CA SER A 349 -8.44 -33.30 19.77
C SER A 349 -9.08 -32.47 20.89
N TRP A 350 -8.67 -31.21 21.02
CA TRP A 350 -9.10 -30.32 22.08
C TRP A 350 -9.87 -29.09 21.59
N LEU A 351 -9.81 -28.79 20.29
CA LEU A 351 -10.46 -27.63 19.71
C LEU A 351 -11.99 -27.75 19.76
N LYS A 352 -12.64 -26.84 20.49
CA LYS A 352 -14.10 -26.76 20.61
C LYS A 352 -14.61 -25.42 20.09
N LEU A 353 -15.15 -25.42 18.88
CA LEU A 353 -15.59 -24.20 18.19
C LEU A 353 -17.00 -23.76 18.62
N SER A 354 -17.22 -22.44 18.66
CA SER A 354 -18.55 -21.87 18.88
C SER A 354 -19.50 -22.15 17.69
N PRO A 355 -20.78 -22.46 17.91
CA PRO A 355 -21.78 -22.59 16.83
C PRO A 355 -21.99 -21.31 16.00
N THR A 356 -21.63 -20.14 16.56
CA THR A 356 -21.78 -18.82 15.92
C THR A 356 -20.54 -18.39 15.14
N MET A 357 -19.50 -19.23 15.06
CA MET A 357 -18.24 -18.84 14.43
C MET A 357 -18.40 -18.57 12.93
N GLU A 358 -17.84 -17.46 12.48
CA GLU A 358 -17.93 -16.96 11.10
C GLU A 358 -16.59 -17.05 10.36
N ARG A 359 -15.48 -16.96 11.09
CA ARG A 359 -14.12 -16.98 10.54
C ARG A 359 -13.20 -17.91 11.32
N LEU A 360 -12.54 -18.81 10.60
CA LEU A 360 -11.53 -19.71 11.14
C LEU A 360 -10.28 -19.66 10.28
N ILE A 361 -9.16 -19.30 10.90
CA ILE A 361 -7.83 -19.23 10.29
C ILE A 361 -6.93 -20.18 11.07
N LEU A 362 -6.38 -21.18 10.39
CA LEU A 362 -5.47 -22.17 10.97
C LEU A 362 -4.24 -22.26 10.07
N VAL A 363 -3.23 -21.45 10.36
CA VAL A 363 -2.05 -21.28 9.49
C VAL A 363 -0.83 -21.96 10.12
N GLN A 364 0.03 -22.56 9.31
CA GLN A 364 1.25 -23.27 9.71
C GLN A 364 1.00 -24.32 10.79
N GLN A 365 -0.03 -25.14 10.62
CA GLN A 365 -0.38 -26.17 11.60
C GLN A 365 0.41 -27.45 11.36
N GLU A 366 0.99 -28.02 12.41
CA GLU A 366 1.62 -29.35 12.34
C GLU A 366 0.52 -30.44 12.37
N SER A 367 0.56 -31.44 11.47
CA SER A 367 -0.36 -32.59 11.36
C SER A 367 -1.87 -32.27 11.31
N LEU A 368 -2.29 -31.23 10.58
CA LEU A 368 -3.71 -30.83 10.51
C LEU A 368 -4.58 -31.78 9.67
N LYS A 369 -5.40 -32.60 10.33
CA LYS A 369 -6.39 -33.47 9.68
C LYS A 369 -7.67 -32.73 9.27
N VAL A 370 -7.73 -32.24 8.04
CA VAL A 370 -8.89 -31.47 7.53
C VAL A 370 -10.21 -32.24 7.53
N GLY A 371 -10.20 -33.54 7.23
CA GLY A 371 -11.42 -34.36 7.29
C GLY A 371 -12.06 -34.38 8.68
N GLU A 372 -11.24 -34.40 9.74
CA GLU A 372 -11.71 -34.32 11.12
C GLU A 372 -12.13 -32.89 11.49
N LEU A 373 -11.36 -31.89 11.08
CA LEU A 373 -11.67 -30.47 11.28
C LEU A 373 -13.06 -30.12 10.73
N VAL A 374 -13.36 -30.59 9.54
CA VAL A 374 -14.62 -30.31 8.86
C VAL A 374 -15.81 -30.83 9.66
N ASN A 375 -15.64 -31.84 10.52
CA ASN A 375 -16.70 -32.32 11.41
C ASN A 375 -16.98 -31.43 12.62
N ILE A 376 -16.01 -30.61 13.05
CA ILE A 376 -16.17 -29.69 14.18
C ILE A 376 -16.51 -28.25 13.73
N VAL A 377 -16.23 -27.90 12.48
CA VAL A 377 -16.54 -26.58 11.92
C VAL A 377 -18.06 -26.34 11.81
N PRO A 378 -18.57 -25.18 12.28
CA PRO A 378 -19.99 -24.88 12.20
C PRO A 378 -20.43 -24.56 10.77
N SER A 379 -21.65 -24.96 10.42
CA SER A 379 -22.25 -24.69 9.09
C SER A 379 -22.44 -23.21 8.75
N GLY A 380 -22.35 -22.33 9.75
CA GLY A 380 -22.46 -20.88 9.60
C GLY A 380 -21.20 -20.18 9.11
N LEU A 381 -20.06 -20.90 9.04
CA LEU A 381 -18.75 -20.34 8.69
C LEU A 381 -18.77 -19.69 7.29
N GLU A 382 -18.22 -18.49 7.17
CA GLU A 382 -18.11 -17.73 5.93
C GLU A 382 -16.67 -17.66 5.38
N TYR A 383 -15.67 -17.79 6.25
CA TYR A 383 -14.25 -17.71 5.90
C TYR A 383 -13.46 -18.85 6.54
N LEU A 384 -12.72 -19.59 5.71
CA LEU A 384 -11.83 -20.68 6.14
C LEU A 384 -10.48 -20.55 5.45
N GLU A 385 -9.41 -20.48 6.23
CA GLU A 385 -8.03 -20.44 5.75
C GLU A 385 -7.20 -21.49 6.48
N LEU A 386 -6.57 -22.37 5.72
CA LEU A 386 -5.81 -23.51 6.22
C LEU A 386 -4.40 -23.54 5.57
N SER A 387 -3.36 -23.66 6.40
CA SER A 387 -2.02 -24.15 6.00
C SER A 387 -1.64 -25.38 6.81
N GLY A 388 -0.91 -26.29 6.18
CA GLY A 388 -0.05 -27.25 6.88
C GLY A 388 1.41 -27.14 6.47
N ASP A 389 2.26 -27.98 7.05
CA ASP A 389 3.60 -28.32 6.56
C ASP A 389 3.54 -29.52 5.57
N GLU A 390 4.65 -29.78 4.89
CA GLU A 390 4.73 -30.62 3.67
C GLU A 390 4.19 -32.07 3.79
N ASP A 391 4.04 -32.65 5.00
CA ASP A 391 3.73 -34.08 5.19
C ASP A 391 2.30 -34.36 5.75
N ASP A 392 1.42 -33.36 5.85
CA ASP A 392 0.30 -33.40 6.83
C ASP A 392 -1.13 -33.65 6.30
N PHE A 393 -1.37 -33.85 5.01
CA PHE A 393 -2.71 -34.07 4.43
C PHE A 393 -2.96 -35.53 3.99
N ASP A 394 -3.25 -36.40 4.95
CA ASP A 394 -3.40 -37.85 4.70
C ASP A 394 -4.79 -38.32 4.18
N ASP A 395 -5.84 -37.48 4.15
CA ASP A 395 -7.21 -37.98 3.92
C ASP A 395 -8.14 -36.98 3.18
N LEU A 396 -7.97 -36.86 1.86
CA LEU A 396 -8.67 -35.88 1.01
C LEU A 396 -10.01 -36.38 0.41
N ASN A 397 -10.81 -37.11 1.20
CA ASN A 397 -12.20 -37.47 0.83
C ASN A 397 -13.24 -36.56 1.54
N THR A 398 -12.92 -35.27 1.65
CA THR A 398 -13.63 -34.34 2.54
C THR A 398 -14.71 -33.55 1.79
N ASP A 399 -15.97 -33.74 2.18
CA ASP A 399 -17.11 -32.98 1.66
C ASP A 399 -17.26 -31.62 2.38
N LEU A 400 -16.81 -30.55 1.72
CA LEU A 400 -16.98 -29.16 2.18
C LEU A 400 -18.33 -28.56 1.78
N SER A 401 -19.17 -29.26 1.00
CA SER A 401 -20.44 -28.73 0.50
C SER A 401 -21.45 -28.43 1.62
N LYS A 402 -21.24 -29.01 2.80
CA LYS A 402 -22.03 -28.72 4.01
C LYS A 402 -21.82 -27.30 4.55
N LEU A 403 -20.72 -26.63 4.21
CA LEU A 403 -20.42 -25.25 4.61
C LEU A 403 -21.14 -24.26 3.67
N LYS A 404 -22.48 -24.24 3.74
CA LYS A 404 -23.35 -23.54 2.77
C LYS A 404 -23.22 -22.02 2.75
N LYS A 405 -22.54 -21.43 3.72
CA LYS A 405 -22.28 -19.99 3.82
C LYS A 405 -20.84 -19.60 3.46
N LEU A 406 -19.97 -20.57 3.19
CA LEU A 406 -18.56 -20.31 2.96
C LEU A 406 -18.36 -19.51 1.67
N LYS A 407 -17.75 -18.33 1.78
CA LYS A 407 -17.47 -17.41 0.66
C LYS A 407 -15.98 -17.39 0.30
N TYR A 408 -15.12 -17.59 1.29
CA TYR A 408 -13.67 -17.60 1.13
C TYR A 408 -13.11 -18.93 1.64
N LEU A 409 -12.31 -19.58 0.79
CA LEU A 409 -11.58 -20.79 1.13
C LEU A 409 -10.14 -20.64 0.63
N ALA A 410 -9.19 -20.76 1.55
CA ALA A 410 -7.78 -20.85 1.23
C ALA A 410 -7.19 -22.15 1.80
N LEU A 411 -6.48 -22.89 0.95
CA LEU A 411 -5.83 -24.17 1.27
C LEU A 411 -4.36 -24.10 0.83
N HIS A 412 -3.58 -23.26 1.51
CA HIS A 412 -2.22 -22.92 1.10
C HIS A 412 -1.20 -23.91 1.64
N SER A 413 -0.26 -24.36 0.80
CA SER A 413 0.82 -25.28 1.19
C SER A 413 0.35 -26.56 1.89
N CYS A 414 -0.90 -26.97 1.64
CA CYS A 414 -1.51 -28.13 2.29
C CYS A 414 -1.11 -29.48 1.66
N ASN A 415 -0.04 -29.53 0.85
CA ASN A 415 0.37 -30.69 0.04
C ASN A 415 -0.80 -31.44 -0.63
N ILE A 416 -1.84 -30.69 -1.05
CA ILE A 416 -3.02 -31.26 -1.68
C ILE A 416 -2.63 -31.62 -3.11
N ASN A 417 -2.62 -32.90 -3.42
CA ASN A 417 -2.47 -33.33 -4.80
C ASN A 417 -3.77 -33.05 -5.56
N PHE A 418 -3.67 -32.50 -6.77
CA PHE A 418 -4.83 -32.27 -7.63
C PHE A 418 -5.73 -33.51 -7.82
N ASN A 419 -5.18 -34.73 -7.90
CA ASN A 419 -6.01 -35.95 -8.05
C ASN A 419 -7.06 -36.09 -6.93
N ASP A 420 -6.79 -35.48 -5.78
CA ASP A 420 -7.69 -35.47 -4.65
C ASP A 420 -8.68 -34.30 -4.69
N ILE A 421 -8.35 -33.19 -5.35
CA ILE A 421 -9.25 -32.03 -5.44
C ILE A 421 -10.47 -32.27 -6.34
N ASP A 422 -10.37 -33.20 -7.30
CA ASP A 422 -11.56 -33.66 -8.05
C ASP A 422 -12.55 -34.42 -7.13
N ASN A 423 -12.08 -34.93 -5.98
CA ASN A 423 -12.94 -35.49 -4.94
C ASN A 423 -13.47 -34.43 -3.96
N PHE A 424 -12.96 -33.19 -4.02
CA PHE A 424 -13.44 -32.08 -3.19
C PHE A 424 -14.79 -31.60 -3.67
N GLN A 425 -15.78 -31.69 -2.78
CA GLN A 425 -17.07 -31.04 -2.98
C GLN A 425 -17.01 -29.64 -2.39
N PHE A 426 -16.69 -28.66 -3.23
CA PHE A 426 -16.68 -27.26 -2.83
C PHE A 426 -18.09 -26.71 -2.59
N PRO A 427 -18.25 -25.79 -1.62
CA PRO A 427 -19.51 -25.11 -1.38
C PRO A 427 -19.87 -24.17 -2.54
N GLN A 428 -21.14 -24.17 -2.94
CA GLN A 428 -21.64 -23.36 -4.06
C GLN A 428 -21.67 -21.85 -3.77
N SER A 429 -21.56 -21.46 -2.50
CA SER A 429 -21.50 -20.06 -2.04
C SER A 429 -20.14 -19.40 -2.28
N LEU A 430 -19.13 -20.17 -2.68
CA LEU A 430 -17.74 -19.73 -2.77
C LEU A 430 -17.56 -18.61 -3.81
N GLN A 431 -16.82 -17.57 -3.41
CA GLN A 431 -16.49 -16.40 -4.24
C GLN A 431 -14.99 -16.27 -4.49
N VAL A 432 -14.17 -16.69 -3.51
CA VAL A 432 -12.71 -16.71 -3.61
C VAL A 432 -12.23 -18.11 -3.24
N LEU A 433 -11.38 -18.66 -4.10
CA LEU A 433 -10.71 -19.93 -3.89
C LEU A 433 -9.20 -19.72 -4.08
N ASP A 434 -8.46 -19.89 -3.00
CA ASP A 434 -7.01 -19.85 -3.01
C ASP A 434 -6.46 -21.27 -2.78
N LEU A 435 -5.76 -21.76 -3.80
CA LEU A 435 -5.08 -23.04 -3.82
C LEU A 435 -3.61 -22.81 -4.19
N SER A 436 -3.03 -21.69 -3.78
CA SER A 436 -1.61 -21.43 -3.99
C SER A 436 -0.74 -22.43 -3.22
N GLY A 437 0.37 -22.86 -3.81
CA GLY A 437 1.26 -23.81 -3.17
C GLY A 437 0.76 -25.27 -3.14
N VAL A 438 -0.27 -25.64 -3.92
CA VAL A 438 -0.72 -27.04 -4.02
C VAL A 438 0.09 -27.81 -5.06
N ASP A 439 0.32 -29.11 -4.87
CA ASP A 439 1.08 -29.92 -5.84
C ASP A 439 0.18 -30.35 -7.02
N TRP A 440 0.34 -29.69 -8.16
CA TRP A 440 -0.41 -29.99 -9.38
C TRP A 440 0.21 -31.14 -10.17
N THR A 441 0.04 -32.39 -9.68
CA THR A 441 0.46 -33.58 -10.45
C THR A 441 -0.60 -34.11 -11.43
N GLY A 442 -1.81 -33.54 -11.43
CA GLY A 442 -2.98 -34.02 -12.20
C GLY A 442 -3.10 -33.45 -13.63
N GLU A 443 -3.73 -34.22 -14.53
CA GLU A 443 -3.96 -33.83 -15.95
C GLU A 443 -5.26 -33.05 -16.22
N LYS A 444 -6.12 -32.82 -15.22
CA LYS A 444 -7.45 -32.18 -15.38
C LYS A 444 -7.76 -31.24 -14.22
N GLY A 445 -8.82 -30.45 -14.30
CA GLY A 445 -9.47 -29.85 -13.13
C GLY A 445 -10.68 -28.99 -13.44
N ASP A 446 -11.83 -29.32 -12.85
CA ASP A 446 -13.13 -28.73 -13.20
C ASP A 446 -13.69 -27.77 -12.15
N PHE A 447 -13.44 -26.47 -12.34
CA PHE A 447 -14.02 -25.39 -11.52
C PHE A 447 -15.32 -24.82 -12.12
N SER A 448 -15.83 -25.36 -13.24
CA SER A 448 -16.98 -24.78 -13.95
C SER A 448 -18.28 -24.78 -13.13
N LYS A 449 -18.36 -25.66 -12.12
CA LYS A 449 -19.51 -25.77 -11.21
C LYS A 449 -19.51 -24.71 -10.10
N LEU A 450 -18.49 -23.86 -10.00
CA LEU A 450 -18.40 -22.81 -8.99
C LEU A 450 -18.96 -21.49 -9.55
N PHE A 451 -20.28 -21.44 -9.75
CA PHE A 451 -20.96 -20.36 -10.47
C PHE A 451 -20.85 -18.97 -9.84
N ASN A 452 -20.44 -18.89 -8.57
CA ASN A 452 -20.26 -17.64 -7.84
C ASN A 452 -18.78 -17.23 -7.70
N LEU A 453 -17.85 -18.05 -8.20
CA LEU A 453 -16.42 -17.83 -8.04
C LEU A 453 -15.97 -16.64 -8.89
N LYS A 454 -15.37 -15.64 -8.26
CA LYS A 454 -14.85 -14.42 -8.89
C LYS A 454 -13.34 -14.39 -8.95
N SER A 455 -12.67 -14.98 -7.97
CA SER A 455 -11.22 -15.05 -7.87
C SER A 455 -10.76 -16.48 -7.67
N LEU A 456 -9.77 -16.89 -8.47
CA LEU A 456 -9.10 -18.17 -8.39
C LEU A 456 -7.59 -17.95 -8.39
N ILE A 457 -6.93 -18.44 -7.35
CA ILE A 457 -5.49 -18.34 -7.16
C ILE A 457 -4.92 -19.76 -7.18
N LEU A 458 -4.03 -20.00 -8.13
CA LEU A 458 -3.33 -21.27 -8.37
C LEU A 458 -1.83 -21.01 -8.53
N SER A 459 -1.31 -19.97 -7.87
CA SER A 459 0.09 -19.59 -8.01
C SER A 459 1.00 -20.60 -7.30
N ASN A 460 2.24 -20.71 -7.78
CA ASN A 460 3.26 -21.57 -7.15
C ASN A 460 2.78 -23.03 -6.92
N SER A 461 2.10 -23.62 -7.91
CA SER A 461 1.45 -24.92 -7.79
C SER A 461 2.01 -25.98 -8.75
N ASP A 462 3.21 -25.77 -9.31
CA ASP A 462 3.86 -26.68 -10.28
C ASP A 462 3.05 -27.06 -11.54
N ILE A 463 2.03 -26.27 -11.91
CA ILE A 463 1.17 -26.54 -13.07
C ILE A 463 1.99 -26.52 -14.36
N GLU A 464 2.04 -27.64 -15.09
CA GLU A 464 2.75 -27.71 -16.39
C GLU A 464 1.87 -27.38 -17.61
N SER A 465 0.55 -27.61 -17.51
CA SER A 465 -0.38 -27.50 -18.63
C SER A 465 -1.76 -27.07 -18.16
N LEU A 466 -2.40 -26.20 -18.95
CA LEU A 466 -3.80 -25.80 -18.76
C LEU A 466 -4.80 -26.74 -19.44
N ALA A 467 -4.31 -27.81 -20.06
CA ALA A 467 -5.18 -28.82 -20.64
C ALA A 467 -6.02 -29.49 -19.55
N GLY A 468 -7.33 -29.57 -19.75
CA GLY A 468 -8.24 -30.18 -18.78
C GLY A 468 -8.67 -29.27 -17.64
N LEU A 469 -8.14 -28.04 -17.56
CA LEU A 469 -8.62 -27.00 -16.67
C LEU A 469 -9.84 -26.28 -17.24
N THR A 470 -10.95 -26.28 -16.51
CA THR A 470 -12.18 -25.54 -16.85
C THR A 470 -12.51 -24.50 -15.79
N PHE A 471 -12.74 -23.27 -16.23
CA PHE A 471 -13.01 -22.11 -15.38
C PHE A 471 -14.49 -21.72 -15.42
N PRO A 472 -15.05 -21.15 -14.34
CA PRO A 472 -16.43 -20.69 -14.32
C PRO A 472 -16.60 -19.35 -15.07
N ASP A 473 -17.76 -19.13 -15.69
CA ASP A 473 -18.09 -17.90 -16.42
C ASP A 473 -18.13 -16.64 -15.54
N SER A 474 -18.21 -16.80 -14.22
CA SER A 474 -18.20 -15.71 -13.24
C SER A 474 -16.80 -15.15 -12.93
N LEU A 475 -15.73 -15.83 -13.35
CA LEU A 475 -14.36 -15.55 -12.94
C LEU A 475 -13.84 -14.23 -13.53
N GLN A 476 -13.31 -13.36 -12.67
CA GLN A 476 -12.80 -12.03 -13.03
C GLN A 476 -11.30 -11.89 -12.80
N TYR A 477 -10.77 -12.60 -11.80
CA TYR A 477 -9.37 -12.63 -11.43
C TYR A 477 -8.85 -14.06 -11.49
N LEU A 478 -7.74 -14.25 -12.22
CA LEU A 478 -7.04 -15.52 -12.31
C LEU A 478 -5.54 -15.30 -12.12
N ASP A 479 -5.00 -15.88 -11.05
CA ASP A 479 -3.56 -15.95 -10.82
C ASP A 479 -3.07 -17.38 -11.00
N ILE A 480 -2.27 -17.60 -12.05
CA ILE A 480 -1.57 -18.85 -12.33
C ILE A 480 -0.06 -18.62 -12.41
N SER A 481 0.43 -17.60 -11.71
CA SER A 481 1.83 -17.20 -11.71
C SER A 481 2.73 -18.23 -11.01
N ARG A 482 4.02 -18.18 -11.32
CA ARG A 482 5.06 -19.04 -10.72
C ARG A 482 4.76 -20.55 -10.87
N ASN A 483 4.20 -20.95 -12.01
CA ASN A 483 4.01 -22.35 -12.38
C ASN A 483 4.99 -22.75 -13.51
N ASN A 484 4.81 -23.93 -14.13
CA ASN A 484 5.62 -24.40 -15.25
C ASN A 484 4.83 -24.47 -16.57
N ILE A 485 3.83 -23.60 -16.75
CA ILE A 485 2.91 -23.66 -17.90
C ILE A 485 3.67 -23.37 -19.18
N LYS A 486 3.62 -24.30 -20.15
CA LYS A 486 4.35 -24.18 -21.44
C LYS A 486 3.50 -23.63 -22.58
N TYR A 487 2.18 -23.84 -22.55
CA TYR A 487 1.26 -23.50 -23.63
C TYR A 487 -0.11 -23.05 -23.12
N LEU A 488 -0.72 -22.07 -23.78
CA LEU A 488 -2.08 -21.59 -23.47
C LEU A 488 -3.18 -22.19 -24.35
N HIS A 489 -2.84 -22.90 -25.43
CA HIS A 489 -3.80 -23.30 -26.48
C HIS A 489 -4.93 -24.23 -26.06
N ASN A 490 -4.78 -24.88 -24.90
CA ASN A 490 -5.79 -25.77 -24.35
C ASN A 490 -6.61 -25.13 -23.22
N ALA A 491 -6.37 -23.86 -22.90
CA ALA A 491 -7.10 -23.14 -21.88
C ALA A 491 -8.38 -22.50 -22.44
N SER A 492 -9.49 -22.69 -21.75
CA SER A 492 -10.76 -22.02 -22.04
C SER A 492 -10.98 -20.87 -21.05
N PHE A 493 -10.32 -19.74 -21.27
CA PHE A 493 -10.47 -18.57 -20.40
C PHE A 493 -11.87 -17.94 -20.54
N PRO A 494 -12.51 -17.54 -19.42
CA PRO A 494 -13.84 -16.93 -19.45
C PRO A 494 -13.77 -15.47 -19.92
N LYS A 495 -14.81 -15.00 -20.64
CA LYS A 495 -14.86 -13.63 -21.19
C LYS A 495 -15.02 -12.54 -20.13
N SER A 496 -15.46 -12.92 -18.94
CA SER A 496 -15.57 -12.07 -17.75
C SER A 496 -14.22 -11.72 -17.15
N LEU A 497 -13.14 -12.42 -17.53
CA LEU A 497 -11.80 -12.19 -17.00
C LEU A 497 -11.33 -10.75 -17.28
N ARG A 498 -10.80 -10.09 -16.25
CA ARG A 498 -10.26 -8.72 -16.30
C ARG A 498 -8.80 -8.67 -15.88
N HIS A 499 -8.39 -9.57 -15.01
CA HIS A 499 -7.04 -9.64 -14.45
C HIS A 499 -6.48 -11.03 -14.68
N LEU A 500 -5.30 -11.09 -15.27
CA LEU A 500 -4.61 -12.35 -15.56
C LEU A 500 -3.13 -12.23 -15.21
N ASN A 501 -2.69 -13.05 -14.25
CA ASN A 501 -1.29 -13.15 -13.88
C ASN A 501 -0.68 -14.47 -14.41
N LEU A 502 0.22 -14.33 -15.39
CA LEU A 502 0.97 -15.43 -16.01
C LEU A 502 2.46 -15.37 -15.67
N PHE A 503 2.87 -14.45 -14.78
CA PHE A 503 4.26 -14.24 -14.42
C PHE A 503 4.94 -15.54 -13.96
N GLY A 504 6.23 -15.71 -14.23
CA GLY A 504 6.99 -16.85 -13.70
C GLY A 504 6.68 -18.23 -14.32
N ASN A 505 6.02 -18.31 -15.48
CA ASN A 505 5.72 -19.57 -16.19
C ASN A 505 6.79 -19.97 -17.23
N ALA A 506 6.58 -21.01 -18.04
CA ALA A 506 7.48 -21.43 -19.13
C ALA A 506 6.84 -21.25 -20.52
N ILE A 507 5.94 -20.28 -20.66
CA ILE A 507 5.06 -20.13 -21.82
C ILE A 507 5.90 -19.84 -23.06
N LYS A 508 5.77 -20.69 -24.08
CA LYS A 508 6.41 -20.43 -25.37
C LYS A 508 5.61 -19.39 -26.14
N SER A 509 6.35 -18.44 -26.71
CA SER A 509 5.79 -17.46 -27.62
C SER A 509 5.19 -18.07 -28.88
N GLY A 510 4.25 -17.33 -29.47
CA GLY A 510 3.67 -17.63 -30.77
C GLY A 510 2.38 -16.85 -30.99
N LYS A 511 2.00 -16.70 -32.26
CA LYS A 511 0.77 -15.99 -32.66
C LYS A 511 -0.48 -16.46 -31.92
N HIS A 512 -0.51 -17.74 -31.57
CA HIS A 512 -1.63 -18.31 -30.85
C HIS A 512 -1.79 -17.75 -29.42
N VAL A 513 -0.69 -17.45 -28.73
CA VAL A 513 -0.73 -16.78 -27.42
C VAL A 513 -1.30 -15.37 -27.56
N GLU A 514 -0.86 -14.64 -28.60
CA GLU A 514 -1.36 -13.30 -28.91
C GLU A 514 -2.86 -13.31 -29.26
N GLU A 515 -3.32 -14.31 -30.03
CA GLU A 515 -4.74 -14.50 -30.37
C GLU A 515 -5.60 -14.79 -29.13
N ILE A 516 -5.13 -15.65 -28.22
CA ILE A 516 -5.83 -15.95 -26.97
C ILE A 516 -5.93 -14.69 -26.12
N LEU A 517 -4.82 -14.03 -25.84
CA LEU A 517 -4.78 -12.84 -24.99
C LEU A 517 -5.58 -11.69 -25.63
N GLY A 518 -5.53 -11.54 -26.95
CA GLY A 518 -6.29 -10.56 -27.71
C GLY A 518 -7.80 -10.83 -27.79
N SER A 519 -8.23 -12.06 -27.51
CA SER A 519 -9.66 -12.41 -27.41
C SER A 519 -10.28 -12.00 -26.06
N LEU A 520 -9.44 -11.69 -25.07
CA LEU A 520 -9.85 -11.32 -23.72
C LEU A 520 -9.93 -9.80 -23.56
N HIS A 521 -10.86 -9.35 -22.73
CA HIS A 521 -11.01 -7.92 -22.38
C HIS A 521 -10.28 -7.63 -21.07
N LEU A 522 -8.97 -7.85 -21.07
CA LEU A 522 -8.14 -7.67 -19.89
C LEU A 522 -7.88 -6.19 -19.62
N GLU A 523 -7.88 -5.83 -18.35
CA GLU A 523 -7.45 -4.50 -17.88
C GLU A 523 -5.99 -4.54 -17.44
N THR A 524 -5.60 -5.62 -16.73
CA THR A 524 -4.23 -5.86 -16.28
C THR A 524 -3.73 -7.21 -16.78
N LEU A 525 -2.46 -7.23 -17.19
CA LEU A 525 -1.79 -8.43 -17.66
C LEU A 525 -0.34 -8.45 -17.18
N HIS A 526 0.03 -9.53 -16.51
CA HIS A 526 1.40 -9.78 -16.05
C HIS A 526 1.97 -10.97 -16.83
N LEU A 527 3.07 -10.76 -17.52
CA LEU A 527 3.73 -11.73 -18.38
C LEU A 527 5.20 -11.86 -17.98
N GLY A 528 5.78 -13.06 -18.10
CA GLY A 528 7.22 -13.19 -18.01
C GLY A 528 7.86 -14.50 -18.45
N ASN A 529 9.14 -14.67 -18.13
CA ASN A 529 9.97 -15.87 -18.39
C ASN A 529 10.13 -16.25 -19.88
N LYS A 530 10.99 -15.51 -20.59
CA LYS A 530 11.50 -15.80 -21.95
C LYS A 530 10.45 -15.84 -23.06
N MET A 531 9.26 -15.30 -22.83
CA MET A 531 8.28 -15.08 -23.90
C MET A 531 8.83 -14.08 -24.92
N GLU A 532 8.79 -14.43 -26.20
CA GLU A 532 9.14 -13.53 -27.30
C GLU A 532 7.90 -12.93 -27.96
N PHE A 533 7.80 -11.61 -28.01
CA PHE A 533 6.70 -10.89 -28.64
C PHE A 533 7.16 -10.17 -29.90
N SER A 534 6.39 -10.28 -30.98
CA SER A 534 6.65 -9.59 -32.24
C SER A 534 5.36 -9.00 -32.78
N ASN A 535 5.32 -7.70 -33.04
CA ASN A 535 4.12 -7.00 -33.50
C ASN A 535 2.93 -7.08 -32.52
N PHE A 536 3.23 -7.03 -31.23
CA PHE A 536 2.26 -7.16 -30.14
C PHE A 536 1.42 -5.89 -29.95
N ASN A 537 0.09 -6.05 -29.85
CA ASN A 537 -0.86 -4.99 -29.51
C ASN A 537 -2.06 -5.58 -28.76
N LEU A 538 -2.23 -5.20 -27.49
CA LEU A 538 -3.39 -5.55 -26.68
C LEU A 538 -4.03 -4.28 -26.08
N PRO A 539 -5.37 -4.20 -26.05
CA PRO A 539 -6.09 -3.06 -25.48
C PRO A 539 -6.11 -3.15 -23.94
N LEU A 540 -4.96 -2.95 -23.30
CA LEU A 540 -4.77 -3.02 -21.85
C LEU A 540 -4.65 -1.63 -21.24
N LYS A 541 -4.95 -1.51 -19.94
CA LYS A 541 -4.62 -0.31 -19.15
C LYS A 541 -3.23 -0.42 -18.53
N LEU A 542 -2.87 -1.60 -18.02
CA LEU A 542 -1.60 -1.89 -17.38
C LEU A 542 -0.98 -3.18 -17.93
N LEU A 543 0.31 -3.12 -18.24
CA LEU A 543 1.09 -4.25 -18.72
C LEU A 543 2.41 -4.33 -17.96
N SER A 544 2.67 -5.50 -17.36
CA SER A 544 3.97 -5.84 -16.78
C SER A 544 4.62 -6.97 -17.57
N LEU A 545 5.84 -6.73 -18.04
CA LEU A 545 6.68 -7.68 -18.76
C LEU A 545 7.96 -7.92 -17.96
N ASN A 546 8.19 -9.17 -17.57
CA ASN A 546 9.42 -9.54 -16.85
C ASN A 546 10.18 -10.65 -17.60
N ARG A 547 11.45 -10.44 -17.93
CA ARG A 547 12.27 -11.42 -18.67
C ARG A 547 11.69 -11.79 -20.04
N CYS A 548 10.96 -10.90 -20.69
CA CYS A 548 10.43 -11.10 -22.04
C CYS A 548 11.45 -10.66 -23.11
N LYS A 549 11.34 -11.22 -24.31
CA LYS A 549 12.05 -10.77 -25.49
C LYS A 549 11.10 -10.00 -26.41
N LEU A 550 11.50 -8.83 -26.89
CA LEU A 550 10.71 -8.02 -27.81
C LEU A 550 11.46 -7.88 -29.14
N SER A 551 10.70 -7.94 -30.25
CA SER A 551 11.22 -7.77 -31.61
C SER A 551 10.19 -7.07 -32.51
N GLY A 552 10.65 -6.46 -33.61
CA GLY A 552 9.77 -5.84 -34.60
C GLY A 552 9.09 -4.56 -34.08
N VAL A 553 7.81 -4.34 -34.41
CA VAL A 553 7.09 -3.11 -34.05
C VAL A 553 6.04 -3.40 -32.97
N CYS A 554 6.36 -3.14 -31.71
CA CYS A 554 5.40 -3.34 -30.61
C CYS A 554 4.64 -2.04 -30.34
N ARG A 555 3.30 -2.10 -30.38
CA ARG A 555 2.43 -0.92 -30.29
C ARG A 555 1.49 -1.05 -29.10
N PHE A 556 1.50 -0.04 -28.24
CA PHE A 556 0.71 -0.02 -27.00
C PHE A 556 -0.25 1.18 -27.02
N ASP A 557 -1.42 0.98 -27.64
CA ASP A 557 -2.32 2.09 -27.98
C ASP A 557 -3.13 2.63 -26.78
N ASN A 558 -3.57 1.75 -25.87
CA ASN A 558 -4.47 2.12 -24.76
C ASN A 558 -3.81 2.08 -23.39
N LEU A 559 -2.49 1.88 -23.38
CA LEU A 559 -1.73 1.62 -22.17
C LEU A 559 -1.47 2.92 -21.42
N ASP A 560 -1.84 2.96 -20.14
CA ASP A 560 -1.54 4.08 -19.24
C ASP A 560 -0.17 3.86 -18.57
N SER A 561 0.12 2.61 -18.22
CA SER A 561 1.36 2.19 -17.54
C SER A 561 2.00 0.95 -18.16
N LEU A 562 3.29 1.03 -18.45
CA LEU A 562 4.14 -0.06 -18.92
C LEU A 562 5.30 -0.26 -17.94
N GLN A 563 5.42 -1.49 -17.43
CA GLN A 563 6.59 -1.93 -16.69
C GLN A 563 7.31 -3.03 -17.47
N MET A 564 8.60 -2.85 -17.66
CA MET A 564 9.48 -3.82 -18.27
C MET A 564 10.68 -4.05 -17.36
N GLU A 565 10.90 -5.28 -16.96
CA GLU A 565 12.02 -5.66 -16.11
C GLU A 565 12.77 -6.84 -16.72
N LEU A 566 14.11 -6.79 -16.73
CA LEU A 566 14.95 -7.90 -17.21
C LEU A 566 14.63 -8.33 -18.65
N CYS A 567 14.03 -7.47 -19.47
CA CYS A 567 13.61 -7.79 -20.83
C CYS A 567 14.76 -7.63 -21.84
N GLU A 568 14.78 -8.51 -22.85
CA GLU A 568 15.70 -8.42 -23.99
C GLU A 568 14.98 -7.71 -25.14
N ILE A 569 15.48 -6.56 -25.56
CA ILE A 569 14.90 -5.81 -26.69
C ILE A 569 15.83 -6.01 -27.88
N SER A 570 15.36 -6.72 -28.90
CA SER A 570 16.17 -7.06 -30.07
C SER A 570 16.56 -5.79 -30.85
N GLU A 571 17.72 -5.80 -31.49
CA GLU A 571 18.17 -4.68 -32.33
C GLU A 571 17.12 -4.33 -33.41
N GLY A 572 16.85 -3.04 -33.58
CA GLY A 572 15.84 -2.54 -34.53
C GLY A 572 14.38 -2.70 -34.07
N THR A 573 14.15 -3.12 -32.82
CA THR A 573 12.79 -3.11 -32.24
C THR A 573 12.31 -1.68 -32.05
N LYS A 574 11.14 -1.38 -32.61
CA LYS A 574 10.47 -0.09 -32.43
C LYS A 574 9.34 -0.23 -31.42
N LEU A 575 9.47 0.47 -30.30
CA LEU A 575 8.41 0.59 -29.30
C LEU A 575 7.62 1.86 -29.56
N ILE A 576 6.31 1.71 -29.80
CA ILE A 576 5.40 2.83 -30.10
C ILE A 576 4.37 2.97 -28.99
N PHE A 577 4.36 4.15 -28.37
CA PHE A 577 3.45 4.50 -27.29
C PHE A 577 2.60 5.70 -27.69
N THR A 578 1.27 5.62 -27.62
CA THR A 578 0.40 6.76 -28.01
C THR A 578 -0.22 7.51 -26.85
N HIS A 579 -0.57 6.81 -25.77
CA HIS A 579 -1.26 7.40 -24.61
C HIS A 579 -0.50 7.18 -23.30
N LEU A 580 0.67 6.56 -23.36
CA LEU A 580 1.44 6.17 -22.19
C LEU A 580 1.82 7.40 -21.37
N ARG A 581 1.46 7.38 -20.08
CA ARG A 581 1.86 8.36 -19.07
C ARG A 581 3.03 7.87 -18.25
N ARG A 582 3.10 6.54 -18.08
CA ARG A 582 4.08 5.87 -17.23
C ARG A 582 4.85 4.79 -18.01
N LEU A 583 6.11 5.08 -18.35
CA LEU A 583 7.11 4.10 -18.79
C LEU A 583 8.19 3.74 -17.73
N SER A 584 8.27 2.46 -17.33
CA SER A 584 9.39 1.90 -16.54
C SER A 584 10.07 0.79 -17.32
N ILE A 585 11.38 0.94 -17.56
CA ILE A 585 12.25 -0.05 -18.17
C ILE A 585 13.44 -0.22 -17.25
N VAL A 586 13.61 -1.38 -16.63
CA VAL A 586 14.67 -1.64 -15.64
C VAL A 586 15.39 -2.94 -16.00
N HIS A 587 16.72 -2.97 -15.85
CA HIS A 587 17.52 -4.17 -16.13
C HIS A 587 17.36 -4.72 -17.57
N CYS A 588 17.04 -3.88 -18.55
CA CYS A 588 16.89 -4.28 -19.94
C CYS A 588 18.20 -4.00 -20.71
N LEU A 589 18.62 -4.91 -21.60
CA LEU A 589 19.77 -4.69 -22.48
C LEU A 589 19.35 -3.71 -23.59
N THR A 590 19.82 -2.46 -23.54
CA THR A 590 19.24 -1.35 -24.32
C THR A 590 20.17 -0.73 -25.37
N ASP A 591 21.29 -1.36 -25.71
CA ASP A 591 22.38 -0.73 -26.48
C ASP A 591 21.98 -0.11 -27.84
N ASN A 592 20.80 -0.42 -28.42
CA ASN A 592 20.30 0.19 -29.67
C ASN A 592 18.76 0.30 -29.76
N ILE A 593 18.05 0.76 -28.73
CA ILE A 593 16.59 0.93 -28.82
C ILE A 593 16.23 2.28 -29.45
N GLU A 594 15.49 2.26 -30.56
CA GLU A 594 14.74 3.42 -31.05
C GLU A 594 13.41 3.52 -30.28
N VAL A 595 13.42 4.26 -29.17
CA VAL A 595 12.19 4.57 -28.42
C VAL A 595 11.58 5.87 -28.93
N GLU A 596 10.39 5.79 -29.51
CA GLU A 596 9.56 6.98 -29.71
C GLU A 596 8.76 7.23 -28.42
N PHE A 597 9.27 8.15 -27.59
CA PHE A 597 8.61 8.53 -26.35
C PHE A 597 7.26 9.19 -26.63
N SER A 598 6.22 8.76 -25.90
CA SER A 598 4.89 9.37 -25.95
C SER A 598 4.96 10.81 -25.44
N PRO A 599 4.33 11.79 -26.10
CA PRO A 599 4.31 13.18 -25.65
C PRO A 599 3.52 13.37 -24.34
N ASN A 600 2.75 12.36 -23.92
CA ASN A 600 1.99 12.37 -22.69
C ASN A 600 2.74 11.77 -21.49
N LEU A 601 4.02 11.39 -21.66
CA LEU A 601 4.80 10.82 -20.57
C LEU A 601 4.99 11.84 -19.44
N GLU A 602 4.60 11.41 -18.25
CA GLU A 602 4.70 12.17 -17.01
C GLU A 602 5.82 11.63 -16.14
N THR A 603 6.01 10.31 -16.14
CA THR A 603 7.11 9.67 -15.42
C THR A 603 7.84 8.64 -16.30
N VAL A 604 9.18 8.70 -16.26
CA VAL A 604 10.08 7.81 -17.00
C VAL A 604 11.14 7.27 -16.04
N GLU A 605 11.19 5.94 -15.93
CA GLU A 605 12.18 5.18 -15.16
C GLU A 605 13.01 4.33 -16.12
N LEU A 606 14.32 4.60 -16.20
CA LEU A 606 15.29 3.86 -17.03
C LEU A 606 16.52 3.41 -16.21
N SER A 607 16.36 3.14 -14.92
CA SER A 607 17.43 2.69 -14.03
C SER A 607 17.97 1.31 -14.40
N TYR A 608 19.23 1.06 -14.04
CA TYR A 608 19.89 -0.24 -14.25
C TYR A 608 19.89 -0.75 -15.71
N ASN A 609 20.06 0.14 -16.70
CA ASN A 609 20.06 -0.23 -18.13
C ASN A 609 21.43 -0.05 -18.82
N ASP A 610 22.50 0.13 -18.05
CA ASP A 610 23.87 0.37 -18.53
C ASP A 610 24.01 1.56 -19.51
N LEU A 611 23.08 2.52 -19.49
CA LEU A 611 23.07 3.66 -20.41
C LEU A 611 24.37 4.46 -20.28
N VAL A 612 25.04 4.73 -21.40
CA VAL A 612 26.27 5.54 -21.45
C VAL A 612 25.98 7.03 -21.66
N LYS A 613 24.81 7.36 -22.21
CA LYS A 613 24.34 8.72 -22.49
C LYS A 613 22.85 8.84 -22.20
N ILE A 614 22.41 10.04 -21.89
CA ILE A 614 21.00 10.35 -21.73
C ILE A 614 20.35 10.57 -23.11
N PRO A 615 19.25 9.88 -23.44
CA PRO A 615 18.52 10.14 -24.69
C PRO A 615 17.99 11.58 -24.77
N SER A 616 18.43 12.35 -25.77
CA SER A 616 18.07 13.78 -25.89
C SER A 616 16.57 14.02 -26.09
N ALA A 617 15.84 13.04 -26.59
CA ALA A 617 14.38 13.11 -26.75
C ALA A 617 13.65 13.29 -25.40
N LEU A 618 14.23 12.82 -24.28
CA LEU A 618 13.64 12.96 -22.95
C LEU A 618 13.52 14.44 -22.54
N SER A 619 14.44 15.30 -22.98
CA SER A 619 14.41 16.73 -22.64
C SER A 619 13.34 17.51 -23.42
N GLN A 620 12.75 16.89 -24.44
CA GLN A 620 11.68 17.46 -25.28
C GLN A 620 10.26 17.09 -24.79
N LEU A 621 10.14 16.30 -23.72
CA LEU A 621 8.85 15.88 -23.18
C LEU A 621 8.23 16.97 -22.31
N GLU A 622 7.17 17.61 -22.81
CA GLU A 622 6.57 18.79 -22.18
C GLU A 622 5.87 18.52 -20.83
N LYS A 623 5.42 17.27 -20.63
CA LYS A 623 4.71 16.83 -19.42
C LYS A 623 5.57 16.04 -18.44
N LEU A 624 6.85 15.84 -18.73
CA LEU A 624 7.73 15.03 -17.90
C LEU A 624 7.93 15.69 -16.54
N ARG A 625 7.57 14.98 -15.47
CA ARG A 625 7.65 15.40 -14.08
C ARG A 625 8.69 14.58 -13.31
N VAL A 626 8.84 13.30 -13.61
CA VAL A 626 9.85 12.44 -12.96
C VAL A 626 10.72 11.74 -14.00
N LEU A 627 12.03 11.90 -13.88
CA LEU A 627 13.03 11.21 -14.69
C LEU A 627 14.04 10.51 -13.78
N LYS A 628 14.07 9.17 -13.84
CA LYS A 628 15.00 8.34 -13.09
C LYS A 628 15.93 7.58 -14.04
N LEU A 629 17.23 7.75 -13.79
CA LEU A 629 18.34 7.26 -14.61
C LEU A 629 19.44 6.65 -13.71
N ASN A 630 19.11 6.27 -12.47
CA ASN A 630 20.10 5.79 -11.53
C ASN A 630 20.66 4.41 -11.89
N HIS A 631 21.86 4.11 -11.39
CA HIS A 631 22.56 2.84 -11.69
C HIS A 631 22.78 2.60 -13.19
N ASN A 632 23.22 3.62 -13.92
CA ASN A 632 23.64 3.51 -15.32
C ASN A 632 25.17 3.80 -15.46
N GLN A 633 25.67 3.98 -16.68
CA GLN A 633 27.08 4.26 -16.97
C GLN A 633 27.28 5.66 -17.58
N ILE A 634 26.37 6.60 -17.28
CA ILE A 634 26.34 7.95 -17.87
C ILE A 634 27.57 8.73 -17.41
N LYS A 635 28.29 9.36 -18.34
CA LYS A 635 29.49 10.17 -18.05
C LYS A 635 29.28 11.68 -18.09
N ASP A 636 28.36 12.13 -18.93
CA ASP A 636 28.07 13.55 -19.16
C ASP A 636 26.57 13.75 -19.01
N ALA A 637 26.19 14.58 -18.04
CA ALA A 637 24.81 14.95 -17.76
C ALA A 637 24.49 16.34 -18.32
N ALA A 638 24.70 16.52 -19.63
CA ALA A 638 24.31 17.72 -20.37
C ALA A 638 22.88 17.59 -20.92
N MET A 639 21.93 18.34 -20.34
CA MET A 639 20.53 18.34 -20.78
C MET A 639 19.98 19.75 -20.93
N THR A 640 19.21 19.97 -22.00
CA THR A 640 18.47 21.21 -22.24
C THR A 640 16.98 20.90 -22.34
N PHE A 641 16.25 21.23 -21.28
CA PHE A 641 14.81 21.00 -21.19
C PHE A 641 14.03 22.05 -21.96
N CYS A 642 12.94 21.63 -22.63
CA CYS A 642 12.04 22.53 -23.32
C CYS A 642 10.96 23.15 -22.41
N THR A 643 10.71 22.57 -21.23
CA THR A 643 9.73 23.04 -20.24
C THR A 643 10.32 23.05 -18.83
N ASN A 644 9.62 23.72 -17.91
CA ASN A 644 9.91 23.73 -16.47
C ASN A 644 9.12 22.66 -15.71
N SER A 645 8.59 21.62 -16.38
CA SER A 645 7.68 20.64 -15.77
C SER A 645 8.38 19.67 -14.82
N LEU A 646 9.67 19.41 -15.00
CA LEU A 646 10.40 18.39 -14.25
C LEU A 646 10.46 18.72 -12.76
N GLU A 647 10.11 17.75 -11.93
CA GLU A 647 10.08 17.82 -10.46
C GLU A 647 11.16 16.96 -9.82
N VAL A 648 11.43 15.77 -10.38
CA VAL A 648 12.43 14.84 -9.85
C VAL A 648 13.39 14.42 -10.95
N LEU A 649 14.69 14.60 -10.71
CA LEU A 649 15.77 14.08 -11.54
C LEU A 649 16.70 13.22 -10.71
N ASN A 650 16.67 11.90 -10.93
CA ASN A 650 17.61 10.97 -10.29
C ASN A 650 18.67 10.50 -11.28
N LEU A 651 19.91 10.92 -11.04
CA LEU A 651 21.11 10.59 -11.79
C LEU A 651 22.14 9.84 -10.90
N SER A 652 21.72 9.33 -9.75
CA SER A 652 22.62 8.69 -8.79
C SER A 652 23.26 7.40 -9.32
N SER A 653 24.38 6.99 -8.72
CA SER A 653 25.11 5.76 -9.07
C SER A 653 25.41 5.67 -10.57
N ASN A 654 25.98 6.73 -11.14
CA ASN A 654 26.45 6.80 -12.53
C ASN A 654 27.96 7.04 -12.56
N ARG A 655 28.51 7.46 -13.71
CA ARG A 655 29.93 7.85 -13.88
C ARG A 655 30.06 9.32 -14.26
N ILE A 656 29.15 10.17 -13.81
CA ILE A 656 29.06 11.57 -14.25
C ILE A 656 30.27 12.33 -13.74
N GLU A 657 31.06 12.89 -14.67
CA GLU A 657 32.24 13.73 -14.36
C GLU A 657 31.87 15.22 -14.34
N GLU A 658 30.92 15.62 -15.19
CA GLU A 658 30.41 16.99 -15.34
C GLU A 658 28.88 16.97 -15.48
N VAL A 659 28.21 17.93 -14.83
CA VAL A 659 26.75 18.14 -14.93
C VAL A 659 26.47 19.49 -15.58
N ASN A 660 25.52 19.55 -16.51
CA ASN A 660 25.10 20.81 -17.14
C ASN A 660 23.61 20.76 -17.48
N LEU A 661 22.78 21.22 -16.55
CA LEU A 661 21.33 21.29 -16.71
C LEU A 661 20.92 22.69 -17.14
N VAL A 662 20.18 22.78 -18.25
CA VAL A 662 19.64 24.03 -18.77
C VAL A 662 18.11 23.94 -18.79
N PHE A 663 17.46 24.85 -18.08
CA PHE A 663 16.01 24.99 -18.04
C PHE A 663 15.56 26.28 -18.75
N PRO A 664 14.31 26.32 -19.26
CA PRO A 664 13.73 27.53 -19.82
C PRO A 664 13.62 28.67 -18.79
N LYS A 665 13.49 29.90 -19.29
CA LYS A 665 13.34 31.10 -18.46
C LYS A 665 12.19 30.96 -17.45
N GLY A 666 12.44 31.26 -16.19
CA GLY A 666 11.45 31.27 -15.11
C GLY A 666 11.85 30.44 -13.89
N ALA A 667 10.88 30.21 -13.01
CA ALA A 667 11.06 29.27 -11.90
C ALA A 667 10.93 27.84 -12.41
N THR A 668 11.91 26.99 -12.09
CA THR A 668 11.85 25.56 -12.38
C THR A 668 10.92 24.87 -11.39
N ASN A 669 10.22 23.82 -11.79
CA ASN A 669 9.50 22.96 -10.83
C ASN A 669 10.41 21.91 -10.18
N LEU A 670 11.73 21.90 -10.46
CA LEU A 670 12.63 20.89 -9.93
C LEU A 670 12.68 20.95 -8.40
N LYS A 671 12.31 19.84 -7.77
CA LYS A 671 12.21 19.64 -6.31
C LYS A 671 13.35 18.77 -5.79
N GLN A 672 13.77 17.79 -6.57
CA GLN A 672 14.82 16.84 -6.21
C GLN A 672 15.81 16.67 -7.34
N LEU A 673 17.09 16.80 -6.98
CA LEU A 673 18.22 16.44 -7.84
C LEU A 673 19.14 15.49 -7.08
N ASP A 674 19.17 14.23 -7.50
CA ASP A 674 20.06 13.23 -6.93
C ASP A 674 21.23 12.95 -7.89
N LEU A 675 22.43 13.32 -7.44
CA LEU A 675 23.72 13.12 -8.12
C LEU A 675 24.65 12.25 -7.26
N CYS A 676 24.14 11.56 -6.25
CA CYS A 676 24.95 10.74 -5.37
C CYS A 676 25.67 9.60 -6.11
N GLY A 677 26.88 9.21 -5.70
CA GLY A 677 27.56 8.05 -6.27
C GLY A 677 28.04 8.31 -7.70
N ASN A 678 28.60 9.49 -7.95
CA ASN A 678 29.12 9.91 -9.25
C ASN A 678 30.62 10.26 -9.15
N GLN A 679 31.19 10.85 -10.20
CA GLN A 679 32.61 11.19 -10.30
C GLN A 679 32.84 12.71 -10.41
N LEU A 680 31.89 13.51 -9.91
CA LEU A 680 31.95 14.98 -9.97
C LEU A 680 33.16 15.49 -9.20
N LYS A 681 34.02 16.25 -9.88
CA LYS A 681 35.18 16.95 -9.28
C LYS A 681 34.89 18.42 -9.00
N GLU A 682 33.88 18.96 -9.66
CA GLU A 682 33.39 20.31 -9.45
C GLU A 682 31.89 20.36 -9.74
N VAL A 683 31.20 21.26 -9.04
CA VAL A 683 29.79 21.55 -9.24
C VAL A 683 29.54 23.01 -8.85
N SER A 684 28.72 23.70 -9.63
CA SER A 684 28.30 25.07 -9.36
C SER A 684 26.78 25.18 -9.44
N ILE A 685 26.20 26.23 -8.84
CA ILE A 685 24.75 26.43 -8.90
C ILE A 685 24.27 26.62 -10.36
N GLY A 686 25.12 27.22 -11.20
CA GLY A 686 24.89 27.35 -12.65
C GLY A 686 24.84 26.01 -13.38
N SER A 687 25.74 25.09 -13.03
CA SER A 687 25.83 23.76 -13.65
C SER A 687 24.61 22.86 -13.36
N ILE A 688 23.91 23.10 -12.24
CA ILE A 688 22.64 22.43 -11.91
C ILE A 688 21.41 23.20 -12.41
N GLY A 689 21.61 24.31 -13.14
CA GLY A 689 20.55 25.04 -13.84
C GLY A 689 20.00 26.27 -13.14
N HIS A 690 20.65 26.78 -12.08
CA HIS A 690 20.30 28.05 -11.44
C HIS A 690 21.14 29.21 -12.01
N ASN A 691 20.52 30.17 -12.66
CA ASN A 691 21.17 31.37 -13.18
C ASN A 691 20.18 32.55 -13.28
N SER A 692 20.58 33.65 -13.92
CA SER A 692 19.73 34.85 -14.04
C SER A 692 18.43 34.64 -14.83
N GLU A 693 18.36 33.61 -15.67
CA GLU A 693 17.17 33.29 -16.48
C GLU A 693 16.35 32.15 -15.87
N SER A 694 16.97 31.19 -15.16
CA SER A 694 16.32 30.01 -14.58
C SER A 694 16.56 29.91 -13.07
N LEU A 695 15.49 29.79 -12.28
CA LEU A 695 15.54 29.84 -10.83
C LEU A 695 15.07 28.52 -10.19
N LEU A 696 15.99 27.83 -9.50
CA LEU A 696 15.76 26.60 -8.71
C LEU A 696 15.03 26.84 -7.36
N ASN A 697 14.09 27.78 -7.29
CA ASN A 697 13.44 28.19 -6.02
C ASN A 697 12.50 27.13 -5.42
N ASN A 698 12.28 26.01 -6.10
CA ASN A 698 11.49 24.88 -5.61
C ASN A 698 12.36 23.68 -5.24
N LEU A 699 13.68 23.75 -5.43
CA LEU A 699 14.59 22.65 -5.10
C LEU A 699 14.60 22.49 -3.58
N TYR A 700 14.24 21.29 -3.13
CA TYR A 700 14.11 20.91 -1.73
C TYR A 700 15.28 20.00 -1.31
N GLU A 701 15.62 19.03 -2.15
CA GLU A 701 16.71 18.09 -1.91
C GLU A 701 17.75 18.12 -3.03
N LEU A 702 19.02 18.29 -2.64
CA LEU A 702 20.18 18.11 -3.49
C LEU A 702 21.12 17.08 -2.87
N SER A 703 21.36 15.98 -3.58
CA SER A 703 22.22 14.90 -3.10
C SER A 703 23.50 14.83 -3.93
N LEU A 704 24.65 15.04 -3.27
CA LEU A 704 26.00 15.04 -3.86
C LEU A 704 26.96 14.07 -3.13
N SER A 705 26.48 13.26 -2.19
CA SER A 705 27.29 12.25 -1.50
C SER A 705 27.94 11.26 -2.47
N ASP A 706 28.99 10.60 -2.03
CA ASP A 706 29.77 9.63 -2.81
C ASP A 706 30.25 10.21 -4.15
N ASN A 707 30.86 11.40 -4.11
CA ASN A 707 31.47 12.07 -5.27
C ASN A 707 32.97 12.36 -5.03
N LEU A 708 33.61 13.10 -5.93
CA LEU A 708 35.00 13.54 -5.82
C LEU A 708 35.14 15.02 -5.46
N LEU A 709 34.09 15.62 -4.88
CA LEU A 709 34.03 17.02 -4.49
C LEU A 709 34.86 17.32 -3.24
N GLU A 710 35.51 18.48 -3.23
CA GLU A 710 36.19 19.00 -2.04
C GLU A 710 35.19 19.73 -1.12
N ALA A 711 35.45 19.73 0.19
CA ALA A 711 34.53 20.31 1.19
C ALA A 711 34.31 21.83 1.00
N ASN A 712 35.31 22.55 0.51
CA ASN A 712 35.21 23.96 0.14
C ASN A 712 34.20 24.21 -1.00
N GLN A 713 34.16 23.35 -2.02
CA GLN A 713 33.21 23.45 -3.13
C GLN A 713 31.78 23.23 -2.66
N ILE A 714 31.57 22.23 -1.79
CA ILE A 714 30.26 21.97 -1.18
C ILE A 714 29.82 23.17 -0.34
N ALA A 715 30.72 23.77 0.46
CA ALA A 715 30.41 24.95 1.27
C ALA A 715 30.07 26.19 0.42
N VAL A 716 30.80 26.42 -0.68
CA VAL A 716 30.51 27.51 -1.62
C VAL A 716 29.13 27.29 -2.25
N LEU A 717 28.87 26.09 -2.79
CA LEU A 717 27.58 25.74 -3.35
C LEU A 717 26.46 25.95 -2.32
N ALA A 718 26.61 25.44 -1.09
CA ALA A 718 25.64 25.58 -0.02
C ALA A 718 25.27 27.04 0.28
N SER A 719 26.25 27.95 0.21
CA SER A 719 26.02 29.39 0.43
C SER A 719 25.29 30.09 -0.72
N GLU A 720 25.30 29.49 -1.92
CA GLU A 720 24.63 30.01 -3.11
C GLU A 720 23.23 29.40 -3.30
N LEU A 721 22.97 28.21 -2.74
CA LEU A 721 21.72 27.49 -2.91
C LEU A 721 20.50 28.34 -2.46
N PRO A 722 19.35 28.22 -3.15
CA PRO A 722 18.15 28.94 -2.74
C PRO A 722 17.68 28.46 -1.36
N GLY A 723 17.08 29.34 -0.56
CA GLY A 723 16.55 28.98 0.77
C GLY A 723 15.42 27.95 0.78
N SER A 724 14.95 27.51 -0.39
CA SER A 724 14.04 26.38 -0.53
C SER A 724 14.72 25.04 -0.27
N VAL A 725 16.05 24.96 -0.46
CA VAL A 725 16.80 23.72 -0.26
C VAL A 725 16.86 23.45 1.23
N ARG A 726 16.12 22.43 1.68
CA ARG A 726 16.13 21.97 3.06
C ARG A 726 17.25 20.99 3.33
N THR A 727 17.71 20.29 2.29
CA THR A 727 18.69 19.22 2.48
C THR A 727 19.74 19.17 1.39
N LEU A 728 20.99 19.20 1.84
CA LEU A 728 22.19 19.04 1.03
C LEU A 728 23.01 17.88 1.58
N TRP A 729 23.20 16.84 0.77
CA TRP A 729 24.05 15.69 1.12
C TRP A 729 25.42 15.79 0.45
N GLY A 730 26.50 15.66 1.20
CA GLY A 730 27.87 15.60 0.69
C GLY A 730 28.72 14.58 1.47
N ASP A 731 29.98 14.41 1.08
CA ASP A 731 30.93 13.53 1.79
C ASP A 731 31.83 14.29 2.79
N LYS A 732 32.17 13.63 3.90
CA LYS A 732 33.25 14.08 4.80
C LYS A 732 34.56 13.40 4.42
N ARG A 733 35.46 14.09 3.73
CA ARG A 733 36.89 13.71 3.69
C ARG A 733 37.69 14.59 4.64
N THR A 734 37.49 14.42 5.95
CA THR A 734 38.54 14.73 6.94
C THR A 734 38.68 13.55 7.89
N SER A 735 39.93 13.20 8.16
CA SER A 735 40.42 11.99 8.78
C SER A 735 39.83 11.67 10.16
N SER A 736 38.63 11.07 10.22
CA SER A 736 38.18 10.05 11.19
C SER A 736 36.66 9.82 11.10
N GLY A 737 36.27 8.62 10.63
CA GLY A 737 34.90 8.06 10.71
C GLY A 737 34.03 8.23 9.43
N PRO A 738 33.19 7.22 9.08
CA PRO A 738 32.18 7.36 8.04
C PRO A 738 31.00 8.16 8.61
N GLY A 739 30.66 9.27 7.98
CA GLY A 739 29.49 10.07 8.32
C GLY A 739 29.14 10.94 7.13
N ASN A 740 27.95 10.74 6.56
CA ASN A 740 27.37 11.60 5.54
C ASN A 740 26.91 12.91 6.20
N TRP A 741 27.01 14.03 5.49
CA TRP A 741 26.50 15.30 6.01
C TRP A 741 24.98 15.29 6.14
N LEU A 742 24.47 15.83 7.25
CA LEU A 742 23.26 16.66 7.28
C LEU A 742 23.75 18.11 7.48
N TYR A 743 23.69 18.95 6.45
CA TYR A 743 23.93 20.39 6.62
C TYR A 743 22.72 21.12 7.26
N GLY A 744 21.71 20.37 7.73
CA GLY A 744 20.50 20.90 8.38
C GLY A 744 20.77 21.68 9.68
N ASP A 745 21.85 21.37 10.40
CA ASP A 745 22.20 22.07 11.65
C ASP A 745 22.75 23.51 11.46
N ILE A 746 22.98 23.95 10.22
CA ILE A 746 23.51 25.30 9.92
C ILE A 746 22.41 26.26 9.44
N PHE A 747 21.21 25.76 9.13
CA PHE A 747 20.06 26.60 8.74
C PHE A 747 19.11 26.93 9.90
N SER A 748 19.57 26.81 11.16
CA SER A 748 18.88 27.30 12.35
C SER A 748 19.01 28.81 12.54
#